data_AF-A0A3Q8UY33-F1
#
_entry.id   AF-A0A3Q8UY33-F1
#
_cell.length_a   1.000
_cell.length_b   1.000
_cell.length_c   1.000
_cell.angle_alpha   90.00
_cell.angle_beta   90.00
_cell.angle_gamma   90.00
#
_symmetry.space_group_name_H-M   'P 1'
#
loop_
_entity.id
_entity.type
_entity.pdbx_description
1 polymer ?
#
loop_
_entity_poly.entity_id
_entity_poly.type
_entity_poly.pdbx_seq_one_letter_code
_entity_poly.pdbx_strand_id
1 'polypeptide(L)'
;MSIHELLDAVWLATRIPTDGDAPLAQALHGAALSAPPPAAAQEAASSCATPPGQDAPGDSPAPGAPAPPPAQLLGALHAAAAAHSAPEFAELGSGGERATDDGALPVRVPEEKALGHEELRFGRALRLLKQPQPHPHRREFDEQATAAALAETGLLDIVTRPARQRWLDLVLLIDDGISMLLWRRLAIELRALLERLGAFRGIRVLGLDTRSRRAPLLRGRPFDTNTPLLSPASVVDPSGGTLVLVISDGVGACWRDGRMRLALNRWARQGPTAILHTLPAHLWGGSGIRSEPWLVTTRRRGAANDTWDVSDPLLPPGLGEDFTDVPVPVLEPYPPAVAAWARLVASPGGSAELPLLIPPHAPAPRGRADTRGSDASTAVLRFRDAASPEAYRLAAHLAAVSPLTVPVMRLVQAAVPWQTDTAHLAEVFLGGLMQQVEPGDARLPPQHLRFGFTRDAQDILLDTASPIDLLRTTRTVTERLRALVGRSPDFPAWLAHPSGTSELLPGTRPFAWLEDRLLTHLGARPMAAPAPEETGVQEQVRLPSGLEAAPYWLPLRLQDLHALGPYTLQRRDGSSGTPTAYIGEDQEGRQVLLRVSSSSASPVARELLGIERRALLRMDGVYAPALVASDLRDVRVPWLALRLDTLGDGRPAPTLRAVFDAVGPLAGTPLFLWLGWHLARAVNRCHRRGIVHGSLTPGAILVTESTLHIIGWTSARIDGAWSASVSAMPPASPYRAPEVTYWGESRITAGDVYALGALLLHAATGRTWQPYEHDTLRGHPHFAELDAELADLLLRCVTPEPESRPTVREVADALAARLPGAQPWDEPEYDADALASAPREHESAAQAEEDDSESWTRTIRAPLRQPLRIALVGVKDGVGCTTTTMMLGAVLADQRQERVLALDADRHAGRHVRIGGRVFRSTLAGLTDLASALPDVRSFEDLGLFLSPHRSGLMVLANDSVTRPSAGGQYTDQDFREVAWATRQYFRLTLVDSDKPTQLLLEHADRVVIVSRADPAGLTQAQQTMDRLVTLNRPDLVEEAVVVLNHSRPAAGWILDSGGVRGLRSRCRGIVTVPRDGHLAMASTIELSWLTPDAYKAYLRLAALLLGPRPMFP
;
A
#
# COMPACT_ATOMS: atom_id res chain seq x y z
N MET A 1 -42.47 -29.30 15.26
CA MET A 1 -43.90 -29.02 15.45
C MET A 1 -44.16 -28.84 16.94
N SER A 2 -44.91 -27.82 17.34
CA SER A 2 -45.32 -27.58 18.73
C SER A 2 -46.50 -28.48 19.12
N ILE A 3 -46.77 -28.64 20.43
CA ILE A 3 -47.96 -29.36 20.90
C ILE A 3 -49.26 -28.71 20.40
N HIS A 4 -49.28 -27.39 20.23
CA HIS A 4 -50.45 -26.67 19.73
C HIS A 4 -50.64 -26.92 18.23
N GLU A 5 -49.57 -26.89 17.43
CA GLU A 5 -49.62 -27.26 16.00
C GLU A 5 -50.08 -28.71 15.78
N LEU A 6 -49.68 -29.65 16.65
CA LEU A 6 -50.16 -31.04 16.61
C LEU A 6 -51.66 -31.12 16.95
N LEU A 7 -52.11 -30.40 17.97
CA LEU A 7 -53.53 -30.36 18.36
C LEU A 7 -54.40 -29.70 17.29
N ASP A 8 -53.93 -28.61 16.69
CA ASP A 8 -54.61 -27.90 15.59
C ASP A 8 -54.68 -28.79 14.34
N ALA A 9 -53.61 -29.51 14.00
CA ALA A 9 -53.59 -30.46 12.88
C ALA A 9 -54.54 -31.65 13.11
N VAL A 10 -54.59 -32.22 14.32
CA VAL A 10 -55.53 -33.29 14.68
C VAL A 10 -56.97 -32.76 14.69
N TRP A 11 -57.21 -31.55 15.20
CA TRP A 11 -58.53 -30.92 15.18
C TRP A 11 -59.00 -30.66 13.75
N LEU A 12 -58.15 -30.10 12.87
CA LEU A 12 -58.42 -29.92 11.44
C LEU A 12 -58.70 -31.27 10.75
N ALA A 13 -57.91 -32.30 11.01
CA ALA A 13 -58.14 -33.63 10.45
C ALA A 13 -59.52 -34.21 10.83
N THR A 14 -60.02 -33.93 12.05
CA THR A 14 -61.39 -34.30 12.47
C THR A 14 -62.50 -33.38 11.95
N ARG A 15 -62.16 -32.30 11.23
CA ARG A 15 -63.09 -31.26 10.74
C ARG A 15 -63.17 -31.16 9.22
N ILE A 16 -62.30 -31.85 8.48
CA ILE A 16 -62.33 -31.92 7.02
C ILE A 16 -63.44 -32.91 6.60
N PRO A 17 -64.40 -32.51 5.73
CA PRO A 17 -65.40 -33.42 5.19
C PRO A 17 -64.75 -34.54 4.38
N THR A 18 -65.18 -35.79 4.61
CA THR A 18 -64.69 -36.98 3.90
C THR A 18 -65.47 -37.30 2.61
N ASP A 19 -66.50 -36.51 2.29
CA ASP A 19 -67.34 -36.72 1.11
C ASP A 19 -66.68 -36.23 -0.19
N GLY A 20 -67.08 -36.82 -1.31
CA GLY A 20 -66.39 -36.69 -2.61
C GLY A 20 -66.32 -35.29 -3.24
N ASP A 21 -67.07 -34.32 -2.71
CA ASP A 21 -67.07 -32.92 -3.17
C ASP A 21 -66.03 -32.02 -2.46
N ALA A 22 -65.18 -32.59 -1.60
CA ALA A 22 -64.08 -31.84 -0.99
C ALA A 22 -63.07 -31.34 -2.04
N PRO A 23 -62.58 -30.07 -1.98
CA PRO A 23 -61.69 -29.50 -3.00
C PRO A 23 -60.41 -30.31 -3.27
N LEU A 24 -59.88 -30.99 -2.25
CA LEU A 24 -58.69 -31.82 -2.36
C LEU A 24 -58.94 -33.11 -3.17
N ALA A 25 -60.15 -33.67 -3.14
CA ALA A 25 -60.53 -34.87 -3.89
C ALA A 25 -60.66 -34.57 -5.39
N GLN A 26 -61.16 -33.38 -5.74
CA GLN A 26 -61.22 -32.89 -7.12
C GLN A 26 -59.80 -32.60 -7.67
N ALA A 27 -58.92 -32.01 -6.87
CA ALA A 27 -57.53 -31.74 -7.27
C ALA A 27 -56.73 -33.03 -7.58
N LEU A 28 -56.99 -34.12 -6.85
CA LEU A 28 -56.32 -35.41 -7.07
C LEU A 28 -56.82 -36.15 -8.33
N HIS A 29 -58.09 -35.97 -8.72
CA HIS A 29 -58.63 -36.61 -9.93
C HIS A 29 -58.31 -35.85 -11.23
N GLY A 30 -58.06 -34.53 -11.17
CA GLY A 30 -57.75 -33.72 -12.35
C GLY A 30 -56.33 -33.90 -12.92
N ALA A 31 -55.42 -34.53 -12.20
CA ALA A 31 -54.00 -34.62 -12.56
C ALA A 31 -53.65 -35.73 -13.58
N ALA A 32 -54.63 -36.55 -13.98
CA ALA A 32 -54.43 -37.67 -14.89
C ALA A 32 -55.19 -37.47 -16.21
N LEU A 33 -54.64 -36.65 -17.13
CA LEU A 33 -54.61 -36.84 -18.60
C LEU A 33 -54.11 -35.58 -19.34
N SER A 34 -53.30 -35.80 -20.38
CA SER A 34 -52.89 -34.88 -21.47
C SER A 34 -51.61 -34.01 -21.32
N ALA A 35 -50.79 -34.14 -22.35
CA ALA A 35 -49.70 -33.24 -22.81
C ALA A 35 -49.76 -33.24 -24.37
N PRO A 36 -48.93 -32.49 -25.15
CA PRO A 36 -48.12 -31.28 -24.91
C PRO A 36 -48.78 -30.11 -25.75
N PRO A 37 -48.17 -29.28 -26.64
CA PRO A 37 -46.78 -28.85 -26.90
C PRO A 37 -46.56 -27.29 -26.81
N PRO A 38 -46.10 -26.46 -27.79
CA PRO A 38 -44.95 -25.60 -27.48
C PRO A 38 -45.01 -24.08 -27.85
N ALA A 39 -44.11 -23.33 -27.20
CA ALA A 39 -43.36 -22.13 -27.64
C ALA A 39 -43.97 -21.06 -28.58
N ALA A 40 -44.01 -19.80 -28.10
CA ALA A 40 -43.57 -18.59 -28.83
C ALA A 40 -43.30 -17.43 -27.86
N ALA A 41 -42.49 -16.45 -28.26
CA ALA A 41 -42.05 -15.32 -27.44
C ALA A 41 -42.70 -13.99 -27.88
N GLN A 42 -42.71 -12.98 -26.99
CA GLN A 42 -42.74 -11.58 -27.42
C GLN A 42 -42.09 -10.66 -26.36
N GLU A 43 -41.30 -9.69 -26.82
CA GLU A 43 -40.74 -8.59 -26.03
C GLU A 43 -41.75 -7.44 -25.89
N ALA A 44 -41.69 -6.67 -24.80
CA ALA A 44 -42.02 -5.23 -24.76
C ALA A 44 -41.51 -4.59 -23.45
N ALA A 45 -41.17 -3.30 -23.51
CA ALA A 45 -40.58 -2.53 -22.41
C ALA A 45 -41.51 -1.42 -21.88
N SER A 46 -41.04 -0.64 -20.89
CA SER A 46 -41.60 0.62 -20.36
C SER A 46 -42.91 0.50 -19.54
N SER A 47 -43.32 1.43 -18.67
CA SER A 47 -42.61 2.41 -17.80
C SER A 47 -43.62 2.99 -16.79
N CYS A 48 -43.19 3.95 -15.96
CA CYS A 48 -44.03 4.96 -15.29
C CYS A 48 -44.91 4.58 -14.07
N ALA A 49 -44.45 5.08 -12.92
CA ALA A 49 -45.07 6.18 -12.15
C ALA A 49 -46.31 5.95 -11.25
N THR A 50 -46.24 6.68 -10.14
CA THR A 50 -47.13 6.77 -8.96
C THR A 50 -48.43 7.56 -9.19
N PRO A 51 -49.44 7.36 -8.32
CA PRO A 51 -50.40 8.39 -7.91
C PRO A 51 -50.46 8.59 -6.36
N PRO A 52 -51.13 9.64 -5.82
CA PRO A 52 -50.50 10.48 -4.78
C PRO A 52 -51.36 10.85 -3.53
N GLY A 53 -50.74 11.56 -2.55
CA GLY A 53 -51.38 12.43 -1.52
C GLY A 53 -52.27 11.75 -0.46
N GLN A 54 -52.68 12.31 0.69
CA GLN A 54 -52.46 13.55 1.50
C GLN A 54 -53.15 13.27 2.88
N ASP A 55 -52.90 13.86 4.06
CA ASP A 55 -51.96 14.87 4.60
C ASP A 55 -51.84 14.68 6.15
N ALA A 56 -51.09 15.54 6.87
CA ALA A 56 -50.99 15.56 8.34
C ALA A 56 -51.57 16.86 8.95
N PRO A 57 -52.08 16.87 10.21
CA PRO A 57 -51.28 17.44 11.31
C PRO A 57 -51.58 16.95 12.76
N GLY A 58 -50.65 17.22 13.70
CA GLY A 58 -50.96 17.89 14.98
C GLY A 58 -51.29 17.08 16.27
N ASP A 59 -50.34 17.12 17.21
CA ASP A 59 -50.46 17.15 18.70
C ASP A 59 -50.92 15.95 19.58
N SER A 60 -50.40 16.00 20.82
CA SER A 60 -50.34 14.98 21.91
C SER A 60 -51.61 14.92 22.79
N PRO A 61 -51.78 14.02 23.82
CA PRO A 61 -50.83 13.07 24.46
C PRO A 61 -51.37 11.63 24.71
N ALA A 62 -50.56 10.78 25.36
CA ALA A 62 -50.83 9.36 25.65
C ALA A 62 -51.94 9.10 26.71
N PRO A 63 -52.53 7.88 26.75
CA PRO A 63 -52.07 6.93 27.78
C PRO A 63 -52.12 5.42 27.42
N GLY A 64 -51.19 4.64 28.00
CA GLY A 64 -51.39 3.25 28.47
C GLY A 64 -51.74 2.14 27.47
N ALA A 65 -50.72 1.48 26.90
CA ALA A 65 -50.88 0.19 26.22
C ALA A 65 -50.62 -1.00 27.20
N PRO A 66 -51.38 -2.11 27.11
CA PRO A 66 -51.21 -3.28 27.97
C PRO A 66 -49.99 -4.14 27.59
N ALA A 67 -49.48 -4.92 28.54
CA ALA A 67 -48.31 -5.78 28.34
C ALA A 67 -48.57 -6.91 27.31
N PRO A 68 -47.56 -7.28 26.48
CA PRO A 68 -47.72 -8.29 25.43
C PRO A 68 -47.79 -9.73 25.97
N PRO A 69 -48.41 -10.66 25.22
CA PRO A 69 -48.61 -12.04 25.64
C PRO A 69 -47.30 -12.89 25.68
N PRO A 70 -47.28 -13.98 26.48
CA PRO A 70 -46.04 -14.69 26.84
C PRO A 70 -45.27 -15.36 25.69
N ALA A 71 -45.84 -15.47 24.50
CA ALA A 71 -45.13 -15.97 23.31
C ALA A 71 -43.96 -15.06 22.89
N GLN A 72 -44.04 -13.75 23.14
CA GLN A 72 -42.93 -12.82 22.86
C GLN A 72 -41.81 -12.92 23.90
N LEU A 73 -42.09 -13.44 25.11
CA LEU A 73 -41.09 -13.61 26.16
C LEU A 73 -40.03 -14.67 25.78
N LEU A 74 -40.41 -15.72 25.05
CA LEU A 74 -39.46 -16.76 24.62
C LEU A 74 -38.52 -16.30 23.50
N GLY A 75 -38.99 -15.37 22.65
CA GLY A 75 -38.17 -14.67 21.67
C GLY A 75 -37.23 -13.66 22.34
N ALA A 76 -37.74 -12.89 23.31
CA ALA A 76 -36.93 -11.97 24.12
C ALA A 76 -35.86 -12.69 24.95
N LEU A 77 -36.14 -13.89 25.48
CA LEU A 77 -35.17 -14.70 26.22
C LEU A 77 -34.07 -15.31 25.31
N HIS A 78 -34.41 -15.70 24.07
CA HIS A 78 -33.38 -16.08 23.10
C HIS A 78 -32.55 -14.88 22.61
N ALA A 79 -33.17 -13.71 22.42
CA ALA A 79 -32.46 -12.47 22.11
C ALA A 79 -31.54 -12.05 23.27
N ALA A 80 -31.99 -12.18 24.53
CA ALA A 80 -31.18 -11.91 25.71
C ALA A 80 -30.01 -12.90 25.84
N ALA A 81 -30.21 -14.19 25.58
CA ALA A 81 -29.12 -15.18 25.58
C ALA A 81 -28.07 -14.91 24.47
N ALA A 82 -28.50 -14.37 23.32
CA ALA A 82 -27.58 -13.90 22.27
C ALA A 82 -26.89 -12.57 22.63
N ALA A 83 -27.56 -11.67 23.33
CA ALA A 83 -27.01 -10.37 23.75
C ALA A 83 -25.85 -10.51 24.75
N HIS A 84 -25.86 -11.53 25.62
CA HIS A 84 -24.73 -11.86 26.52
C HIS A 84 -23.48 -12.41 25.80
N SER A 85 -23.44 -12.37 24.46
CA SER A 85 -22.26 -12.69 23.64
C SER A 85 -21.61 -11.47 22.96
N ALA A 86 -22.13 -10.26 23.19
CA ALA A 86 -21.45 -9.01 22.84
C ALA A 86 -20.47 -8.59 23.98
N PRO A 87 -19.36 -7.89 23.68
CA PRO A 87 -18.51 -7.34 24.73
C PRO A 87 -19.24 -6.21 25.48
N GLU A 88 -19.38 -6.37 26.80
CA GLU A 88 -19.92 -5.35 27.70
C GLU A 88 -19.01 -4.11 27.74
N PHE A 89 -19.49 -3.00 27.15
CA PHE A 89 -18.93 -1.65 27.33
C PHE A 89 -20.07 -0.66 27.60
N ALA A 90 -20.91 -0.97 28.60
CA ALA A 90 -22.06 -0.14 28.98
C ALA A 90 -22.11 0.24 30.47
N GLU A 91 -21.38 -0.45 31.36
CA GLU A 91 -21.45 -0.22 32.83
C GLU A 91 -20.07 0.04 33.46
N LEU A 92 -19.46 1.18 33.16
CA LEU A 92 -18.33 1.76 33.91
C LEU A 92 -18.43 3.29 33.84
N GLY A 93 -19.32 3.89 34.64
CA GLY A 93 -19.63 5.31 34.51
C GLY A 93 -20.49 5.92 35.62
N SER A 94 -20.26 5.57 36.89
CA SER A 94 -20.92 6.23 38.03
C SER A 94 -20.04 6.34 39.28
N GLY A 95 -19.33 7.46 39.43
CA GLY A 95 -18.77 7.89 40.72
C GLY A 95 -17.47 8.68 40.68
N GLY A 96 -17.54 9.98 40.99
CA GLY A 96 -16.46 10.71 41.68
C GLY A 96 -15.61 11.69 40.88
N GLU A 97 -15.98 12.98 40.98
CA GLU A 97 -15.15 14.20 40.83
C GLU A 97 -14.46 14.50 39.48
N ARG A 98 -14.66 15.75 39.00
CA ARG A 98 -14.21 16.24 37.68
C ARG A 98 -12.79 16.80 37.76
N ALA A 99 -11.88 16.27 36.95
CA ALA A 99 -10.68 16.95 36.47
C ALA A 99 -10.87 17.33 34.98
N THR A 100 -10.01 18.22 34.47
CA THR A 100 -10.21 18.96 33.20
C THR A 100 -9.76 18.20 31.94
N ASP A 101 -10.59 18.24 30.90
CA ASP A 101 -10.39 17.93 29.47
C ASP A 101 -9.11 17.19 29.06
N ASP A 102 -9.23 15.88 28.77
CA ASP A 102 -8.32 15.18 27.85
C ASP A 102 -8.97 13.90 27.26
N GLY A 103 -9.79 14.08 26.21
CA GLY A 103 -10.62 13.03 25.60
C GLY A 103 -9.93 12.19 24.51
N ALA A 104 -10.25 10.90 24.42
CA ALA A 104 -9.82 10.04 23.30
C ALA A 104 -10.88 9.05 22.78
N LEU A 105 -10.59 8.43 21.63
CA LEU A 105 -11.48 7.51 20.90
C LEU A 105 -10.82 6.16 20.51
N PRO A 106 -11.61 5.06 20.44
CA PRO A 106 -11.16 3.74 19.96
C PRO A 106 -11.22 3.55 18.43
N VAL A 107 -10.35 2.67 17.88
CA VAL A 107 -10.14 2.42 16.43
C VAL A 107 -9.95 0.92 16.11
N ARG A 108 -10.87 0.22 15.43
CA ARG A 108 -10.63 -1.16 14.95
C ARG A 108 -9.82 -1.22 13.64
N VAL A 109 -8.91 -2.18 13.54
CA VAL A 109 -8.24 -2.56 12.27
C VAL A 109 -9.00 -3.70 11.56
N PRO A 110 -9.32 -3.58 10.25
CA PRO A 110 -9.81 -4.69 9.45
C PRO A 110 -8.63 -5.62 9.13
N GLU A 111 -8.50 -6.71 9.87
CA GLU A 111 -7.56 -7.78 9.53
C GLU A 111 -8.25 -8.78 8.58
N GLU A 112 -7.49 -9.38 7.67
CA GLU A 112 -7.94 -10.49 6.84
C GLU A 112 -8.30 -11.72 7.69
N LYS A 113 -9.11 -12.63 7.14
CA LYS A 113 -9.44 -13.89 7.83
C LYS A 113 -8.19 -14.77 7.96
N ALA A 114 -7.89 -15.23 9.17
CA ALA A 114 -6.77 -16.15 9.43
C ALA A 114 -6.95 -17.51 8.72
N LEU A 115 -8.18 -18.00 8.56
CA LEU A 115 -8.50 -19.20 7.77
C LEU A 115 -8.83 -18.89 6.30
N GLY A 116 -8.92 -17.62 5.91
CA GLY A 116 -9.11 -17.15 4.53
C GLY A 116 -10.12 -17.95 3.70
N HIS A 117 -9.65 -18.48 2.57
CA HIS A 117 -10.40 -19.34 1.65
C HIS A 117 -10.45 -20.83 2.10
N GLU A 118 -9.58 -21.23 3.02
CA GLU A 118 -9.48 -22.61 3.53
C GLU A 118 -10.57 -22.95 4.55
N GLU A 119 -11.28 -21.96 5.10
CA GLU A 119 -12.37 -22.12 6.07
C GLU A 119 -13.39 -23.23 5.66
N LEU A 120 -13.76 -23.28 4.38
CA LEU A 120 -14.67 -24.29 3.84
C LEU A 120 -14.03 -25.69 3.75
N ARG A 121 -12.74 -25.78 3.43
CA ARG A 121 -11.98 -27.04 3.38
C ARG A 121 -11.76 -27.59 4.79
N PHE A 122 -11.46 -26.72 5.75
CA PHE A 122 -11.33 -27.03 7.17
C PHE A 122 -12.65 -27.52 7.78
N GLY A 123 -13.78 -26.86 7.44
CA GLY A 123 -15.12 -27.32 7.81
C GLY A 123 -15.50 -28.68 7.19
N ARG A 124 -15.07 -28.94 5.95
CA ARG A 124 -15.25 -30.26 5.30
C ARG A 124 -14.41 -31.35 5.98
N ALA A 125 -13.16 -31.06 6.34
CA ALA A 125 -12.26 -31.99 7.04
C ALA A 125 -12.86 -32.48 8.37
N LEU A 126 -13.43 -31.56 9.17
CA LEU A 126 -14.04 -31.87 10.46
C LEU A 126 -15.46 -32.46 10.38
N ARG A 127 -16.12 -32.42 9.21
CA ARG A 127 -17.52 -32.88 9.04
C ARG A 127 -17.74 -34.33 9.47
N LEU A 128 -16.71 -35.18 9.39
CA LEU A 128 -16.77 -36.59 9.81
C LEU A 128 -16.99 -36.78 11.32
N LEU A 129 -16.68 -35.78 12.14
CA LEU A 129 -16.96 -35.77 13.58
C LEU A 129 -18.45 -35.54 13.89
N LYS A 130 -19.25 -35.07 12.93
CA LYS A 130 -20.69 -34.81 13.11
C LYS A 130 -21.51 -36.10 12.99
N GLN A 131 -21.36 -36.99 13.97
CA GLN A 131 -22.12 -38.25 14.03
C GLN A 131 -23.26 -38.18 15.06
N PRO A 132 -24.46 -38.70 14.71
CA PRO A 132 -25.56 -38.84 15.67
C PRO A 132 -25.36 -40.08 16.55
N GLN A 133 -25.69 -39.96 17.83
CA GLN A 133 -25.77 -41.07 18.78
C GLN A 133 -27.18 -41.11 19.39
N PRO A 134 -27.75 -42.30 19.67
CA PRO A 134 -28.94 -42.44 20.49
C PRO A 134 -28.75 -41.79 21.86
N HIS A 135 -29.71 -40.97 22.31
CA HIS A 135 -29.74 -40.44 23.66
C HIS A 135 -30.22 -41.53 24.63
N PRO A 136 -29.49 -41.86 25.71
CA PRO A 136 -29.77 -43.03 26.54
C PRO A 136 -31.11 -42.96 27.28
N HIS A 137 -31.55 -41.75 27.66
CA HIS A 137 -32.75 -41.56 28.52
C HIS A 137 -33.89 -40.76 27.87
N ARG A 138 -33.76 -40.34 26.60
CA ARG A 138 -34.74 -39.47 25.93
C ARG A 138 -35.19 -40.16 24.66
N ARG A 139 -36.50 -40.37 24.54
CA ARG A 139 -37.12 -40.85 23.31
C ARG A 139 -37.83 -39.69 22.62
N GLU A 140 -37.86 -39.73 21.30
CA GLU A 140 -38.65 -38.85 20.44
C GLU A 140 -39.72 -39.68 19.72
N PHE A 141 -40.78 -39.01 19.29
CA PHE A 141 -41.83 -39.60 18.47
C PHE A 141 -41.26 -39.97 17.09
N ASP A 142 -41.49 -41.19 16.62
CA ASP A 142 -41.20 -41.56 15.25
C ASP A 142 -42.49 -41.41 14.42
N GLU A 143 -42.63 -40.23 13.81
CA GLU A 143 -43.80 -39.85 13.00
C GLU A 143 -44.06 -40.86 11.87
N GLN A 144 -43.01 -41.32 11.18
CA GLN A 144 -43.14 -42.24 10.06
C GLN A 144 -43.48 -43.66 10.53
N ALA A 145 -42.81 -44.16 11.56
CA ALA A 145 -43.11 -45.51 12.08
C ALA A 145 -44.49 -45.58 12.76
N THR A 146 -44.94 -44.49 13.40
CA THR A 146 -46.31 -44.41 13.95
C THR A 146 -47.35 -44.34 12.85
N ALA A 147 -47.12 -43.55 11.79
CA ALA A 147 -48.03 -43.50 10.64
C ALA A 147 -48.12 -44.86 9.92
N ALA A 148 -47.00 -45.58 9.80
CA ALA A 148 -46.98 -46.94 9.24
C ALA A 148 -47.73 -47.94 10.13
N ALA A 149 -47.45 -47.96 11.44
CA ALA A 149 -48.16 -48.85 12.38
C ALA A 149 -49.68 -48.58 12.41
N LEU A 150 -50.09 -47.31 12.36
CA LEU A 150 -51.50 -46.91 12.24
C LEU A 150 -52.12 -47.39 10.93
N ALA A 151 -51.41 -47.25 9.80
CA ALA A 151 -51.90 -47.69 8.49
C ALA A 151 -52.01 -49.22 8.37
N GLU A 152 -51.12 -49.98 9.01
CA GLU A 152 -51.11 -51.44 8.98
C GLU A 152 -52.09 -52.07 9.98
N THR A 153 -52.29 -51.47 11.16
CA THR A 153 -53.10 -52.07 12.25
C THR A 153 -54.47 -51.42 12.46
N GLY A 154 -54.68 -50.20 11.94
CA GLY A 154 -55.87 -49.39 12.22
C GLY A 154 -55.93 -48.82 13.65
N LEU A 155 -54.89 -49.01 14.46
CA LEU A 155 -54.81 -48.55 15.85
C LEU A 155 -53.70 -47.49 16.00
N LEU A 156 -53.96 -46.46 16.82
CA LEU A 156 -53.00 -45.38 17.07
C LEU A 156 -51.92 -45.82 18.07
N ASP A 157 -51.00 -46.68 17.63
CA ASP A 157 -49.91 -47.19 18.45
C ASP A 157 -48.66 -46.31 18.30
N ILE A 158 -48.30 -45.56 19.34
CA ILE A 158 -47.28 -44.50 19.29
C ILE A 158 -45.88 -45.11 19.30
N VAL A 159 -45.26 -45.19 18.12
CA VAL A 159 -43.88 -45.65 17.98
C VAL A 159 -42.93 -44.52 18.39
N THR A 160 -42.08 -44.80 19.38
CA THR A 160 -41.03 -43.88 19.82
C THR A 160 -39.65 -44.46 19.52
N ARG A 161 -38.70 -43.61 19.15
CA ARG A 161 -37.28 -43.99 18.98
C ARG A 161 -36.39 -43.22 19.95
N PRO A 162 -35.17 -43.66 20.27
CA PRO A 162 -34.21 -42.84 21.01
C PRO A 162 -33.96 -41.52 20.28
N ALA A 163 -34.03 -40.40 20.99
CA ALA A 163 -33.76 -39.08 20.42
C ALA A 163 -32.30 -38.98 19.98
N ARG A 164 -32.00 -38.30 18.88
CA ARG A 164 -30.62 -38.19 18.38
C ARG A 164 -29.88 -37.05 19.07
N GLN A 165 -28.76 -37.37 19.73
CA GLN A 165 -27.82 -36.39 20.28
C GLN A 165 -26.49 -36.41 19.50
N ARG A 166 -25.65 -35.40 19.76
CA ARG A 166 -24.25 -35.38 19.31
C ARG A 166 -23.41 -36.24 20.25
N TRP A 167 -22.48 -37.01 19.69
CA TRP A 167 -21.75 -38.06 20.43
C TRP A 167 -20.55 -37.56 21.24
N LEU A 168 -19.96 -36.42 20.88
CA LEU A 168 -18.81 -35.81 21.57
C LEU A 168 -19.16 -34.46 22.17
N ASP A 169 -18.52 -34.12 23.28
CA ASP A 169 -18.32 -32.75 23.75
C ASP A 169 -16.90 -32.28 23.38
N LEU A 170 -16.68 -30.97 23.31
CA LEU A 170 -15.37 -30.39 22.98
C LEU A 170 -14.88 -29.45 24.08
N VAL A 171 -13.64 -29.66 24.53
CA VAL A 171 -12.88 -28.67 25.29
C VAL A 171 -11.78 -28.09 24.39
N LEU A 172 -11.87 -26.79 24.12
CA LEU A 172 -10.88 -26.04 23.36
C LEU A 172 -9.97 -25.28 24.35
N LEU A 173 -8.71 -25.71 24.44
CA LEU A 173 -7.70 -25.09 25.31
C LEU A 173 -6.83 -24.17 24.47
N ILE A 174 -6.79 -22.87 24.78
CA ILE A 174 -6.00 -21.88 24.05
C ILE A 174 -4.85 -21.42 24.94
N ASP A 175 -3.62 -21.54 24.48
CA ASP A 175 -2.44 -21.08 25.22
C ASP A 175 -2.44 -19.53 25.34
N ASP A 176 -2.33 -19.05 26.57
CA ASP A 176 -2.41 -17.62 26.94
C ASP A 176 -1.02 -16.94 26.96
N GLY A 177 -0.04 -17.54 26.29
CA GLY A 177 1.28 -16.95 26.05
C GLY A 177 1.22 -15.61 25.31
N ILE A 178 2.22 -14.76 25.51
CA ILE A 178 2.26 -13.42 24.88
C ILE A 178 2.38 -13.55 23.34
N SER A 179 3.12 -14.54 22.85
CA SER A 179 3.25 -14.86 21.41
C SER A 179 1.95 -15.39 20.78
N MET A 180 1.04 -15.95 21.57
CA MET A 180 -0.29 -16.38 21.12
C MET A 180 -1.23 -15.21 20.79
N LEU A 181 -0.87 -13.97 21.12
CA LEU A 181 -1.61 -12.78 20.68
C LEU A 181 -1.63 -12.64 19.15
N LEU A 182 -0.56 -13.06 18.45
CA LEU A 182 -0.52 -13.12 16.99
C LEU A 182 -1.56 -14.11 16.44
N TRP A 183 -1.79 -15.21 17.16
CA TRP A 183 -2.64 -16.34 16.75
C TRP A 183 -4.06 -16.29 17.33
N ARG A 184 -4.36 -15.32 18.18
CA ARG A 184 -5.67 -15.15 18.84
C ARG A 184 -6.84 -15.14 17.84
N ARG A 185 -6.66 -14.53 16.66
CA ARG A 185 -7.69 -14.53 15.61
C ARG A 185 -7.94 -15.91 14.99
N LEU A 186 -6.89 -16.68 14.72
CA LEU A 186 -7.02 -18.07 14.27
C LEU A 186 -7.84 -18.90 15.27
N ALA A 187 -7.59 -18.72 16.58
CA ALA A 187 -8.35 -19.40 17.62
C ALA A 187 -9.83 -18.98 17.67
N ILE A 188 -10.14 -17.69 17.47
CA ILE A 188 -11.52 -17.17 17.39
C ILE A 188 -12.25 -17.71 16.15
N GLU A 189 -11.62 -17.66 14.97
CA GLU A 189 -12.20 -18.15 13.72
C GLU A 189 -12.43 -19.66 13.76
N LEU A 190 -11.48 -20.42 14.32
CA LEU A 190 -11.61 -21.86 14.51
C LEU A 190 -12.72 -22.21 15.50
N ARG A 191 -12.84 -21.50 16.62
CA ARG A 191 -13.97 -21.64 17.55
C ARG A 191 -15.31 -21.43 16.82
N ALA A 192 -15.45 -20.32 16.09
CA ALA A 192 -16.67 -19.99 15.35
C ALA A 192 -16.98 -21.00 14.23
N LEU A 193 -15.96 -21.63 13.64
CA LEU A 193 -16.11 -22.74 12.69
C LEU A 193 -16.62 -24.00 13.39
N LEU A 194 -16.04 -24.38 14.53
CA LEU A 194 -16.44 -25.56 15.31
C LEU A 194 -17.87 -25.44 15.87
N GLU A 195 -18.27 -24.24 16.29
CA GLU A 195 -19.64 -23.90 16.70
C GLU A 195 -20.63 -24.07 15.53
N ARG A 196 -20.37 -23.44 14.37
CA ARG A 196 -21.21 -23.56 13.16
C ARG A 196 -21.27 -24.97 12.59
N LEU A 197 -20.21 -25.76 12.72
CA LEU A 197 -20.18 -27.16 12.30
C LEU A 197 -21.27 -27.97 13.01
N GLY A 198 -21.53 -27.67 14.29
CA GLY A 198 -22.55 -28.33 15.09
C GLY A 198 -22.30 -29.83 15.28
N ALA A 199 -21.02 -30.22 15.39
CA ALA A 199 -20.59 -31.60 15.61
C ALA A 199 -20.63 -32.02 17.09
N PHE A 200 -20.43 -31.07 18.02
CA PHE A 200 -20.27 -31.32 19.46
C PHE A 200 -21.52 -30.92 20.26
N ARG A 201 -21.86 -31.68 21.31
CA ARG A 201 -23.01 -31.42 22.19
C ARG A 201 -22.85 -30.07 22.90
N GLY A 202 -21.74 -29.86 23.60
CA GLY A 202 -21.23 -28.57 24.06
C GLY A 202 -19.82 -28.28 23.56
N ILE A 203 -19.45 -26.99 23.55
CA ILE A 203 -18.09 -26.51 23.32
C ILE A 203 -17.71 -25.63 24.50
N ARG A 204 -16.64 -25.99 25.21
CA ARG A 204 -16.13 -25.26 26.38
C ARG A 204 -14.74 -24.72 26.06
N VAL A 205 -14.57 -23.41 26.11
CA VAL A 205 -13.30 -22.74 25.75
C VAL A 205 -12.62 -22.25 27.02
N LEU A 206 -11.36 -22.66 27.24
CA LEU A 206 -10.58 -22.29 28.42
C LEU A 206 -9.21 -21.74 28.00
N GLY A 207 -8.68 -20.82 28.79
CA GLY A 207 -7.29 -20.37 28.67
C GLY A 207 -6.32 -21.36 29.31
N LEU A 208 -5.08 -21.41 28.82
CA LEU A 208 -4.02 -22.29 29.30
C LEU A 208 -2.78 -21.43 29.63
N ASP A 209 -2.51 -21.23 30.91
CA ASP A 209 -1.37 -20.44 31.39
C ASP A 209 -0.10 -21.31 31.49
N THR A 210 0.70 -21.28 30.42
CA THR A 210 1.96 -22.03 30.28
C THR A 210 3.19 -21.29 30.81
N ARG A 211 2.99 -20.09 31.38
CA ARG A 211 4.06 -19.19 31.88
C ARG A 211 4.45 -19.50 33.32
N SER A 212 3.58 -20.17 34.06
CA SER A 212 3.77 -20.52 35.48
C SER A 212 5.03 -21.36 35.73
N ARG A 213 5.83 -20.96 36.72
CA ARG A 213 7.05 -21.68 37.13
C ARG A 213 6.80 -23.00 37.88
N ARG A 214 5.55 -23.31 38.27
CA ARG A 214 5.22 -24.54 39.03
C ARG A 214 4.50 -25.60 38.20
N ALA A 215 3.33 -25.31 37.64
CA ALA A 215 2.56 -26.23 36.79
C ALA A 215 1.77 -25.46 35.73
N PRO A 216 1.38 -26.08 34.60
CA PRO A 216 0.37 -25.50 33.71
C PRO A 216 -0.95 -25.34 34.48
N LEU A 217 -1.64 -24.22 34.28
CA LEU A 217 -2.92 -23.90 34.89
C LEU A 217 -3.92 -23.51 33.82
N LEU A 218 -5.21 -23.64 34.12
CA LEU A 218 -6.29 -23.26 33.22
C LEU A 218 -6.95 -21.97 33.69
N ARG A 219 -7.55 -21.21 32.78
CA ARG A 219 -8.33 -19.99 33.04
C ARG A 219 -9.74 -20.14 32.52
N GLY A 220 -10.71 -19.51 33.20
CA GLY A 220 -12.12 -19.57 32.83
C GLY A 220 -12.41 -19.01 31.43
N ARG A 221 -11.58 -18.08 30.95
CA ARG A 221 -11.58 -17.55 29.58
C ARG A 221 -10.12 -17.35 29.10
N PRO A 222 -9.82 -17.57 27.80
CA PRO A 222 -8.51 -17.28 27.23
C PRO A 222 -8.09 -15.82 27.41
N PHE A 223 -6.82 -15.63 27.71
CA PHE A 223 -6.13 -14.37 27.97
C PHE A 223 -6.72 -13.48 29.10
N ASP A 224 -7.71 -13.96 29.85
CA ASP A 224 -8.35 -13.22 30.94
C ASP A 224 -7.59 -13.40 32.26
N THR A 225 -6.84 -12.37 32.66
CA THR A 225 -6.04 -12.38 33.88
C THR A 225 -6.85 -12.41 35.17
N ASN A 226 -8.11 -11.97 35.12
CA ASN A 226 -8.98 -11.74 36.28
C ASN A 226 -9.81 -12.99 36.65
N THR A 227 -9.92 -13.96 35.74
CA THR A 227 -10.57 -15.26 36.05
C THR A 227 -9.74 -16.12 37.01
N PRO A 228 -10.40 -16.87 37.92
CA PRO A 228 -9.72 -17.78 38.84
C PRO A 228 -9.00 -18.90 38.08
N LEU A 229 -7.82 -19.28 38.57
CA LEU A 229 -7.01 -20.34 38.00
C LEU A 229 -7.56 -21.72 38.38
N LEU A 230 -7.83 -22.54 37.37
CA LEU A 230 -8.35 -23.89 37.47
C LEU A 230 -7.24 -24.93 37.30
N SER A 231 -7.40 -26.08 37.97
CA SER A 231 -6.49 -27.22 37.78
C SER A 231 -6.72 -27.88 36.40
N PRO A 232 -5.66 -28.34 35.69
CA PRO A 232 -5.77 -29.21 34.51
C PRO A 232 -6.67 -30.45 34.70
N ALA A 233 -6.88 -30.89 35.95
CA ALA A 233 -7.81 -31.98 36.27
C ALA A 233 -9.28 -31.67 35.92
N SER A 234 -9.68 -30.39 35.86
CA SER A 234 -11.07 -29.96 35.56
C SER A 234 -11.55 -30.22 34.13
N VAL A 235 -10.65 -30.70 33.25
CA VAL A 235 -10.93 -31.08 31.86
C VAL A 235 -11.07 -32.60 31.71
N VAL A 236 -10.74 -33.39 32.74
CA VAL A 236 -10.89 -34.84 32.70
C VAL A 236 -12.36 -35.24 32.74
N ASP A 237 -12.78 -36.01 31.75
CA ASP A 237 -14.10 -36.62 31.64
C ASP A 237 -13.98 -38.15 31.69
N PRO A 238 -14.35 -38.81 32.80
CA PRO A 238 -14.28 -40.26 32.94
C PRO A 238 -15.18 -41.05 31.99
N SER A 239 -16.13 -40.40 31.30
CA SER A 239 -16.98 -41.06 30.30
C SER A 239 -16.31 -41.23 28.94
N GLY A 240 -15.19 -40.53 28.70
CA GLY A 240 -14.49 -40.49 27.41
C GLY A 240 -15.28 -39.79 26.28
N GLY A 241 -16.38 -39.11 26.60
CA GLY A 241 -17.20 -38.36 25.64
C GLY A 241 -16.61 -37.01 25.25
N THR A 242 -15.58 -36.53 25.95
CA THR A 242 -14.94 -35.23 25.72
C THR A 242 -13.69 -35.35 24.84
N LEU A 243 -13.70 -34.63 23.72
CA LEU A 243 -12.53 -34.37 22.88
C LEU A 243 -11.79 -33.13 23.40
N VAL A 244 -10.47 -33.20 23.50
CA VAL A 244 -9.61 -32.07 23.92
C VAL A 244 -8.75 -31.60 22.75
N LEU A 245 -8.86 -30.33 22.39
CA LEU A 245 -8.03 -29.71 21.35
C LEU A 245 -7.25 -28.53 21.95
N VAL A 246 -5.92 -28.62 21.92
CA VAL A 246 -5.01 -27.61 22.48
C VAL A 246 -4.43 -26.75 21.37
N ILE A 247 -4.71 -25.46 21.33
CA ILE A 247 -4.12 -24.51 20.37
C ILE A 247 -2.92 -23.81 21.05
N SER A 248 -1.71 -23.99 20.52
CA SER A 248 -0.49 -23.40 21.10
C SER A 248 0.61 -23.18 20.05
N ASP A 249 1.52 -22.24 20.33
CA ASP A 249 2.78 -22.02 19.61
C ASP A 249 3.98 -22.77 20.22
N GLY A 250 3.78 -23.45 21.36
CA GLY A 250 4.81 -24.19 22.09
C GLY A 250 5.86 -23.34 22.80
N VAL A 251 5.69 -22.02 22.89
CA VAL A 251 6.73 -21.09 23.39
C VAL A 251 6.77 -21.02 24.93
N GLY A 252 5.66 -21.38 25.58
CA GLY A 252 5.50 -21.39 27.03
C GLY A 252 6.53 -22.24 27.77
N ALA A 253 6.86 -21.84 29.02
CA ALA A 253 7.87 -22.52 29.82
C ALA A 253 7.50 -23.99 30.08
N CYS A 254 6.23 -24.26 30.36
CA CYS A 254 5.71 -25.62 30.61
C CYS A 254 5.85 -26.58 29.42
N TRP A 255 5.98 -26.08 28.17
CA TRP A 255 6.24 -26.92 27.01
C TRP A 255 7.70 -27.39 27.00
N ARG A 256 8.63 -26.44 27.17
CA ARG A 256 10.07 -26.68 27.07
C ARG A 256 10.65 -27.55 28.19
N ASP A 257 10.07 -27.50 29.38
CA ASP A 257 10.47 -28.33 30.53
C ASP A 257 9.60 -29.59 30.71
N GLY A 258 8.75 -29.91 29.73
CA GLY A 258 7.93 -31.12 29.73
C GLY A 258 6.76 -31.13 30.71
N ARG A 259 6.57 -30.11 31.56
CA ARG A 259 5.44 -30.09 32.53
C ARG A 259 4.07 -30.12 31.88
N MET A 260 3.94 -29.62 30.64
CA MET A 260 2.71 -29.70 29.86
C MET A 260 2.37 -31.14 29.42
N ARG A 261 3.38 -31.98 29.17
CA ARG A 261 3.21 -33.40 28.79
C ARG A 261 2.48 -34.20 29.87
N LEU A 262 2.70 -33.89 31.15
CA LEU A 262 1.96 -34.50 32.27
C LEU A 262 0.46 -34.16 32.26
N ALA A 263 0.07 -32.98 31.77
CA ALA A 263 -1.33 -32.60 31.61
C ALA A 263 -1.94 -33.27 30.37
N LEU A 264 -1.24 -33.22 29.23
CA LEU A 264 -1.64 -33.86 27.98
C LEU A 264 -1.85 -35.37 28.15
N ASN A 265 -0.89 -36.07 28.75
CA ASN A 265 -1.01 -37.51 29.02
C ASN A 265 -2.22 -37.83 29.90
N ARG A 266 -2.64 -36.94 30.80
CA ARG A 266 -3.83 -37.15 31.63
C ARG A 266 -5.13 -37.05 30.81
N TRP A 267 -5.21 -36.12 29.86
CA TRP A 267 -6.38 -35.96 28.99
C TRP A 267 -6.43 -37.04 27.91
N ALA A 268 -5.28 -37.32 27.29
CA ALA A 268 -5.11 -38.29 26.22
C ALA A 268 -5.38 -39.75 26.64
N ARG A 269 -5.25 -40.07 27.94
CA ARG A 269 -5.66 -41.36 28.54
C ARG A 269 -7.15 -41.49 28.85
N GLN A 270 -7.95 -40.46 28.57
CA GLN A 270 -9.37 -40.41 28.93
C GLN A 270 -10.25 -40.20 27.69
N GLY A 271 -9.79 -39.41 26.72
CA GLY A 271 -10.47 -39.22 25.45
C GLY A 271 -9.54 -38.66 24.36
N PRO A 272 -10.05 -38.50 23.12
CA PRO A 272 -9.26 -38.03 22.00
C PRO A 272 -8.66 -36.65 22.29
N THR A 273 -7.33 -36.58 22.32
CA THR A 273 -6.59 -35.35 22.61
C THR A 273 -5.63 -35.04 21.45
N ALA A 274 -5.61 -33.80 20.98
CA ALA A 274 -4.67 -33.33 19.96
C ALA A 274 -4.19 -31.91 20.24
N ILE A 275 -3.00 -31.58 19.74
CA ILE A 275 -2.44 -30.24 19.69
C ILE A 275 -2.62 -29.69 18.28
N LEU A 276 -3.03 -28.44 18.16
CA LEU A 276 -2.98 -27.64 16.93
C LEU A 276 -1.85 -26.62 17.07
N HIS A 277 -0.74 -26.88 16.38
CA HIS A 277 0.46 -26.05 16.43
C HIS A 277 0.30 -24.82 15.55
N THR A 278 0.36 -23.61 16.13
CA THR A 278 0.06 -22.38 15.38
C THR A 278 1.22 -21.88 14.51
N LEU A 279 2.47 -22.10 14.93
CA LEU A 279 3.63 -21.84 14.07
C LEU A 279 3.69 -22.87 12.92
N PRO A 280 4.17 -22.51 11.73
CA PRO A 280 4.42 -23.45 10.63
C PRO A 280 5.56 -24.42 10.97
N ALA A 281 5.55 -25.59 10.30
CA ALA A 281 6.45 -26.72 10.60
C ALA A 281 7.95 -26.37 10.71
N HIS A 282 8.46 -25.46 9.88
CA HIS A 282 9.88 -25.07 9.88
C HIS A 282 10.32 -24.32 11.16
N LEU A 283 9.39 -23.70 11.90
CA LEU A 283 9.68 -23.00 13.16
C LEU A 283 9.54 -23.89 14.41
N TRP A 284 9.04 -25.12 14.28
CA TRP A 284 8.77 -26.01 15.42
C TRP A 284 10.03 -26.32 16.24
N GLY A 285 11.21 -26.35 15.61
CA GLY A 285 12.49 -26.60 16.28
C GLY A 285 12.85 -25.61 17.39
N GLY A 286 12.35 -24.37 17.32
CA GLY A 286 12.50 -23.33 18.36
C GLY A 286 11.41 -23.34 19.44
N SER A 287 10.37 -24.16 19.27
CA SER A 287 9.30 -24.35 20.24
C SER A 287 9.64 -25.45 21.26
N GLY A 288 8.82 -25.58 22.29
CA GLY A 288 8.82 -26.72 23.22
C GLY A 288 7.97 -27.91 22.75
N ILE A 289 7.33 -27.82 21.59
CA ILE A 289 6.55 -28.90 20.98
C ILE A 289 7.40 -29.52 19.86
N ARG A 290 7.59 -30.84 19.92
CA ARG A 290 8.33 -31.60 18.90
C ARG A 290 7.54 -32.83 18.54
N SER A 291 7.56 -33.21 17.27
CA SER A 291 6.82 -34.37 16.79
C SER A 291 7.49 -35.03 15.59
N GLU A 292 7.30 -36.33 15.49
CA GLU A 292 7.78 -37.18 14.40
C GLU A 292 6.59 -37.91 13.77
N PRO A 293 6.62 -38.27 12.48
CA PRO A 293 5.53 -38.98 11.82
C PRO A 293 5.47 -40.45 12.25
N TRP A 294 4.30 -40.91 12.69
CA TRP A 294 4.03 -42.30 13.05
C TRP A 294 2.76 -42.79 12.37
N LEU A 295 2.69 -44.07 12.03
CA LEU A 295 1.46 -44.70 11.60
C LEU A 295 0.63 -45.07 12.83
N VAL A 296 -0.60 -44.55 12.90
CA VAL A 296 -1.50 -44.71 14.05
C VAL A 296 -2.77 -45.40 13.60
N THR A 297 -3.22 -46.41 14.35
CA THR A 297 -4.51 -47.09 14.13
C THR A 297 -5.38 -47.10 15.38
N THR A 298 -6.70 -46.96 15.22
CA THR A 298 -7.65 -47.03 16.34
C THR A 298 -8.67 -48.15 16.17
N ARG A 299 -8.94 -48.86 17.26
CA ARG A 299 -9.92 -49.97 17.29
C ARG A 299 -11.35 -49.50 17.59
N ARG A 300 -11.56 -48.24 17.99
CA ARG A 300 -12.87 -47.69 18.41
C ARG A 300 -13.02 -46.22 17.98
N ARG A 301 -14.26 -45.79 17.70
CA ARG A 301 -14.57 -44.36 17.48
C ARG A 301 -14.34 -43.60 18.78
N GLY A 302 -13.72 -42.42 18.71
CA GLY A 302 -13.47 -41.59 19.88
C GLY A 302 -12.59 -42.26 20.94
N ALA A 303 -11.77 -43.25 20.58
CA ALA A 303 -10.91 -43.94 21.53
C ALA A 303 -9.87 -42.99 22.13
N ALA A 304 -9.63 -43.12 23.44
CA ALA A 304 -8.51 -42.48 24.13
C ALA A 304 -7.18 -42.84 23.45
N ASN A 305 -6.27 -41.88 23.37
CA ASN A 305 -5.02 -41.98 22.63
C ASN A 305 -4.13 -43.12 23.12
N ASP A 306 -4.10 -43.40 24.44
CA ASP A 306 -3.31 -44.50 25.01
C ASP A 306 -3.84 -45.90 24.64
N THR A 307 -4.95 -45.98 23.90
CA THR A 307 -5.50 -47.22 23.33
C THR A 307 -5.32 -47.34 21.82
N TRP A 308 -4.58 -46.42 21.19
CA TRP A 308 -4.20 -46.49 19.79
C TRP A 308 -2.99 -47.41 19.59
N ASP A 309 -2.96 -48.09 18.44
CA ASP A 309 -1.81 -48.86 17.97
C ASP A 309 -0.87 -47.91 17.21
N VAL A 310 0.43 -47.93 17.50
CA VAL A 310 1.41 -47.00 16.94
C VAL A 310 2.60 -47.78 16.39
N SER A 311 2.93 -47.56 15.11
CA SER A 311 4.04 -48.24 14.44
C SER A 311 4.85 -47.27 13.57
N ASP A 312 6.12 -47.59 13.39
CA ASP A 312 6.99 -46.89 12.44
C ASP A 312 6.38 -46.96 11.01
N PRO A 313 6.40 -45.86 10.22
CA PRO A 313 5.83 -45.84 8.88
C PRO A 313 6.72 -46.46 7.79
N LEU A 314 8.01 -46.69 8.06
CA LEU A 314 9.02 -47.19 7.12
C LEU A 314 9.53 -48.60 7.46
N LEU A 315 9.56 -48.95 8.75
CA LEU A 315 10.06 -50.25 9.23
C LEU A 315 8.93 -51.28 9.43
N PRO A 316 9.16 -52.58 9.13
CA PRO A 316 8.18 -53.62 9.40
C PRO A 316 7.87 -53.76 10.91
N PRO A 317 6.66 -54.22 11.28
CA PRO A 317 6.27 -54.41 12.67
C PRO A 317 7.28 -55.28 13.45
N GLY A 318 7.77 -54.76 14.58
CA GLY A 318 8.77 -55.43 15.43
C GLY A 318 10.24 -55.22 15.04
N LEU A 319 10.53 -54.35 14.06
CA LEU A 319 11.91 -53.95 13.69
C LEU A 319 12.23 -52.46 13.93
N GLY A 320 11.23 -51.63 14.21
CA GLY A 320 11.39 -50.21 14.60
C GLY A 320 11.48 -50.01 16.11
N GLU A 321 11.71 -48.77 16.55
CA GLU A 321 11.60 -48.40 17.97
C GLU A 321 10.12 -48.37 18.40
N ASP A 322 9.80 -48.94 19.56
CA ASP A 322 8.45 -48.88 20.13
C ASP A 322 8.13 -47.47 20.65
N PHE A 323 6.94 -46.94 20.31
CA PHE A 323 6.49 -45.65 20.84
C PHE A 323 6.12 -45.78 22.34
N THR A 324 6.97 -45.23 23.21
CA THR A 324 6.94 -45.49 24.67
C THR A 324 6.08 -44.55 25.53
N ASP A 325 5.42 -43.54 24.95
CA ASP A 325 4.55 -42.61 25.68
C ASP A 325 3.11 -42.60 25.12
N VAL A 326 2.23 -41.73 25.62
CA VAL A 326 0.86 -41.57 25.13
C VAL A 326 0.88 -40.79 23.81
N PRO A 327 0.31 -41.32 22.71
CA PRO A 327 0.46 -40.71 21.38
C PRO A 327 -0.44 -39.49 21.22
N VAL A 328 0.11 -38.28 21.38
CA VAL A 328 -0.63 -37.01 21.20
C VAL A 328 -0.28 -36.39 19.84
N PRO A 329 -1.23 -36.30 18.87
CA PRO A 329 -0.96 -35.68 17.58
C PRO A 329 -0.67 -34.18 17.68
N VAL A 330 0.27 -33.70 16.87
CA VAL A 330 0.67 -32.29 16.71
C VAL A 330 0.31 -31.83 15.30
N LEU A 331 -0.91 -31.35 15.13
CA LEU A 331 -1.48 -30.99 13.83
C LEU A 331 -1.11 -29.54 13.47
N GLU A 332 -0.70 -29.30 12.24
CA GLU A 332 -0.70 -27.94 11.67
C GLU A 332 -2.16 -27.51 11.37
N PRO A 333 -2.52 -26.21 11.40
CA PRO A 333 -3.82 -25.68 10.97
C PRO A 333 -4.09 -25.80 9.45
N TYR A 334 -3.69 -26.91 8.86
CA TYR A 334 -3.79 -27.25 7.44
C TYR A 334 -4.85 -28.36 7.24
N PRO A 335 -5.85 -28.19 6.34
CA PRO A 335 -7.00 -29.10 6.29
C PRO A 335 -6.69 -30.59 6.09
N PRO A 336 -5.68 -31.02 5.29
CA PRO A 336 -5.31 -32.44 5.18
C PRO A 336 -4.85 -33.09 6.50
N ALA A 337 -4.05 -32.40 7.31
CA ALA A 337 -3.58 -32.93 8.60
C ALA A 337 -4.78 -33.11 9.57
N VAL A 338 -5.64 -32.11 9.62
CA VAL A 338 -6.88 -32.14 10.42
C VAL A 338 -7.86 -33.20 9.89
N ALA A 339 -7.93 -33.42 8.58
CA ALA A 339 -8.76 -34.46 7.96
C ALA A 339 -8.24 -35.88 8.21
N ALA A 340 -6.92 -36.08 8.32
CA ALA A 340 -6.34 -37.37 8.70
C ALA A 340 -6.73 -37.74 10.13
N TRP A 341 -6.52 -36.82 11.08
CA TRP A 341 -6.92 -37.00 12.47
C TRP A 341 -8.44 -37.12 12.66
N ALA A 342 -9.24 -36.29 12.00
CA ALA A 342 -10.71 -36.38 12.08
C ALA A 342 -11.25 -37.71 11.53
N ARG A 343 -10.64 -38.26 10.46
CA ARG A 343 -10.94 -39.61 9.96
C ARG A 343 -10.60 -40.69 10.99
N LEU A 344 -9.42 -40.61 11.61
CA LEU A 344 -9.00 -41.54 12.66
C LEU A 344 -10.01 -41.56 13.82
N VAL A 345 -10.31 -40.40 14.41
CA VAL A 345 -11.23 -40.29 15.55
C VAL A 345 -12.65 -40.75 15.21
N ALA A 346 -13.14 -40.46 13.99
CA ALA A 346 -14.50 -40.78 13.56
C ALA A 346 -14.74 -42.25 13.15
N SER A 347 -13.68 -43.03 12.88
CA SER A 347 -13.76 -44.34 12.21
C SER A 347 -13.25 -45.47 13.10
N PRO A 348 -14.02 -46.56 13.33
CA PRO A 348 -13.51 -47.75 13.99
C PRO A 348 -12.62 -48.52 12.99
N GLY A 349 -11.41 -48.91 13.39
CA GLY A 349 -10.43 -49.51 12.47
C GLY A 349 -9.79 -48.52 11.50
N GLY A 350 -9.86 -47.21 11.78
CA GLY A 350 -9.17 -46.20 10.98
C GLY A 350 -7.66 -46.23 11.21
N SER A 351 -6.90 -46.02 10.13
CA SER A 351 -5.44 -45.81 10.16
C SER A 351 -5.09 -44.45 9.55
N ALA A 352 -4.14 -43.74 10.14
CA ALA A 352 -3.63 -42.48 9.64
C ALA A 352 -2.16 -42.30 10.05
N GLU A 353 -1.34 -41.81 9.13
CA GLU A 353 -0.03 -41.25 9.48
C GLU A 353 -0.24 -39.89 10.16
N LEU A 354 0.29 -39.72 11.37
CA LEU A 354 0.15 -38.50 12.15
C LEU A 354 1.48 -38.13 12.83
N PRO A 355 1.85 -36.84 12.86
CA PRO A 355 2.95 -36.35 13.68
C PRO A 355 2.58 -36.49 15.17
N LEU A 356 3.31 -37.30 15.94
CA LEU A 356 3.09 -37.54 17.37
C LEU A 356 4.12 -36.82 18.25
N LEU A 357 3.68 -36.32 19.40
CA LEU A 357 4.49 -35.58 20.37
C LEU A 357 5.61 -36.45 20.99
N ILE A 358 6.87 -36.13 20.68
CA ILE A 358 8.06 -36.82 21.19
C ILE A 358 8.63 -36.16 22.45
N PRO A 359 9.45 -36.87 23.28
CA PRO A 359 10.03 -36.28 24.47
C PRO A 359 11.00 -35.14 24.12
N PRO A 360 11.11 -34.07 24.95
CA PRO A 360 12.21 -33.14 24.82
C PRO A 360 13.52 -33.89 25.12
N HIS A 361 14.47 -33.85 24.18
CA HIS A 361 15.85 -34.24 24.43
C HIS A 361 16.46 -33.38 25.55
N ALA A 362 17.51 -33.89 26.20
CA ALA A 362 18.19 -33.22 27.31
C ALA A 362 18.46 -31.73 26.98
N PRO A 363 18.24 -30.81 27.93
CA PRO A 363 18.09 -29.39 27.63
C PRO A 363 19.33 -28.83 26.95
N ALA A 364 19.17 -28.44 25.68
CA ALA A 364 20.18 -27.68 24.96
C ALA A 364 20.56 -26.43 25.79
N PRO A 365 21.86 -26.06 25.84
CA PRO A 365 22.32 -24.96 26.69
C PRO A 365 21.56 -23.67 26.38
N ARG A 366 21.29 -22.89 27.44
CA ARG A 366 20.30 -21.81 27.50
C ARG A 366 20.34 -20.85 26.28
N GLY A 367 19.47 -21.11 25.29
CA GLY A 367 19.20 -20.21 24.16
C GLY A 367 18.39 -18.95 24.52
N ARG A 368 17.78 -18.90 25.71
CA ARG A 368 17.45 -17.64 26.40
C ARG A 368 18.63 -17.23 27.27
N ALA A 369 19.74 -16.89 26.62
CA ALA A 369 20.76 -16.06 27.25
C ALA A 369 20.20 -14.65 27.45
N ASP A 370 20.63 -13.95 28.50
CA ASP A 370 20.14 -12.61 28.82
C ASP A 370 20.42 -11.60 27.69
N THR A 371 19.42 -11.33 26.84
CA THR A 371 19.35 -10.06 26.08
C THR A 371 19.17 -8.85 27.00
N ARG A 372 18.94 -9.09 28.31
CA ARG A 372 19.02 -8.09 29.39
C ARG A 372 20.46 -7.71 29.80
N GLY A 373 21.48 -8.24 29.13
CA GLY A 373 22.88 -7.86 29.32
C GLY A 373 23.81 -8.11 28.11
N SER A 374 23.26 -8.47 26.95
CA SER A 374 24.01 -8.64 25.70
C SER A 374 23.98 -7.33 24.91
N ASP A 375 25.11 -6.94 24.32
CA ASP A 375 25.17 -5.86 23.33
C ASP A 375 24.12 -6.09 22.22
N ALA A 376 23.38 -5.03 21.89
CA ALA A 376 22.31 -5.02 20.91
C ALA A 376 22.82 -5.38 19.51
N SER A 377 24.06 -4.99 19.18
CA SER A 377 24.71 -5.37 17.91
C SER A 377 24.73 -6.90 17.73
N THR A 378 25.09 -7.61 18.80
CA THR A 378 25.18 -9.07 18.82
C THR A 378 23.79 -9.72 18.83
N ALA A 379 22.78 -9.07 19.42
CA ALA A 379 21.40 -9.55 19.36
C ALA A 379 20.83 -9.44 17.93
N VAL A 380 21.02 -8.31 17.25
CA VAL A 380 20.57 -8.11 15.86
C VAL A 380 21.30 -9.03 14.88
N LEU A 381 22.61 -9.25 15.06
CA LEU A 381 23.37 -10.23 14.24
C LEU A 381 22.85 -11.66 14.43
N ARG A 382 22.65 -12.12 15.67
CA ARG A 382 22.06 -13.46 15.93
C ARG A 382 20.66 -13.60 15.35
N PHE A 383 19.85 -12.54 15.37
CA PHE A 383 18.54 -12.53 14.74
C PHE A 383 18.64 -12.64 13.22
N ARG A 384 19.49 -11.81 12.58
CA ARG A 384 19.73 -11.84 11.13
C ARG A 384 20.20 -13.22 10.63
N ASP A 385 21.05 -13.87 11.41
CA ASP A 385 21.64 -15.16 11.04
C ASP A 385 20.67 -16.35 11.28
N ALA A 386 19.55 -16.14 11.99
CA ALA A 386 18.55 -17.15 12.33
C ALA A 386 17.15 -16.93 11.71
N ALA A 387 16.83 -15.70 11.28
CA ALA A 387 15.54 -15.33 10.69
C ALA A 387 15.58 -15.32 9.16
N SER A 388 14.41 -15.43 8.54
CA SER A 388 14.24 -15.26 7.10
C SER A 388 14.61 -13.83 6.65
N PRO A 389 15.11 -13.63 5.42
CA PRO A 389 15.38 -12.29 4.86
C PRO A 389 14.14 -11.38 4.86
N GLU A 390 12.96 -11.97 4.73
CA GLU A 390 11.66 -11.31 4.79
C GLU A 390 11.33 -10.83 6.20
N ALA A 391 11.53 -11.67 7.23
CA ALA A 391 11.34 -11.29 8.63
C ALA A 391 12.39 -10.25 9.09
N TYR A 392 13.65 -10.38 8.65
CA TYR A 392 14.69 -9.39 8.95
C TYR A 392 14.35 -8.01 8.39
N ARG A 393 13.89 -7.93 7.12
CA ARG A 393 13.39 -6.69 6.53
C ARG A 393 12.14 -6.19 7.24
N LEU A 394 11.19 -7.06 7.60
CA LEU A 394 9.98 -6.67 8.33
C LEU A 394 10.32 -6.06 9.70
N ALA A 395 11.35 -6.55 10.40
CA ALA A 395 11.83 -5.97 11.65
C ALA A 395 12.27 -4.50 11.50
N ALA A 396 12.89 -4.11 10.38
CA ALA A 396 13.25 -2.72 10.10
C ALA A 396 12.04 -1.80 9.91
N HIS A 397 11.00 -2.27 9.22
CA HIS A 397 9.75 -1.52 9.05
C HIS A 397 8.93 -1.44 10.34
N LEU A 398 9.01 -2.46 11.19
CA LEU A 398 8.45 -2.43 12.55
C LEU A 398 9.23 -1.45 13.44
N ALA A 399 10.56 -1.40 13.34
CA ALA A 399 11.40 -0.47 14.08
C ALA A 399 11.12 1.02 13.77
N ALA A 400 10.59 1.32 12.59
CA ALA A 400 10.20 2.68 12.19
C ALA A 400 8.85 3.18 12.77
N VAL A 401 8.07 2.31 13.43
CA VAL A 401 6.75 2.64 13.96
C VAL A 401 6.69 2.35 15.46
N SER A 402 6.33 3.35 16.27
CA SER A 402 6.25 3.20 17.73
C SER A 402 5.07 4.02 18.30
N PRO A 403 4.30 3.49 19.28
CA PRO A 403 4.40 2.16 19.89
C PRO A 403 3.81 1.06 18.99
N LEU A 404 4.32 -0.18 19.09
CA LEU A 404 3.75 -1.33 18.36
C LEU A 404 2.74 -2.09 19.23
N THR A 405 1.51 -2.25 18.74
CA THR A 405 0.55 -3.26 19.21
C THR A 405 0.35 -4.31 18.13
N VAL A 406 -0.22 -5.49 18.43
CA VAL A 406 -0.42 -6.53 17.39
C VAL A 406 -1.21 -6.04 16.17
N PRO A 407 -2.30 -5.24 16.30
CA PRO A 407 -2.95 -4.61 15.16
C PRO A 407 -2.05 -3.67 14.34
N VAL A 408 -1.18 -2.89 14.99
CA VAL A 408 -0.22 -2.00 14.29
C VAL A 408 0.86 -2.81 13.58
N MET A 409 1.36 -3.89 14.18
CA MET A 409 2.30 -4.80 13.52
C MET A 409 1.69 -5.42 12.24
N ARG A 410 0.40 -5.79 12.29
CA ARG A 410 -0.34 -6.28 11.11
C ARG A 410 -0.57 -5.19 10.06
N LEU A 411 -0.74 -3.94 10.45
CA LEU A 411 -0.78 -2.81 9.50
C LEU A 411 0.56 -2.60 8.79
N VAL A 412 1.68 -2.68 9.52
CA VAL A 412 3.04 -2.61 8.96
C VAL A 412 3.28 -3.78 7.99
N GLN A 413 2.95 -5.01 8.43
CA GLN A 413 2.98 -6.22 7.60
C GLN A 413 2.18 -6.06 6.30
N ALA A 414 0.99 -5.48 6.36
CA ALA A 414 0.15 -5.24 5.19
C ALA A 414 0.53 -3.99 4.36
N ALA A 415 1.53 -3.22 4.79
CA ALA A 415 1.97 -1.97 4.15
C ALA A 415 3.34 -2.08 3.46
N VAL A 416 4.13 -3.13 3.75
CA VAL A 416 5.38 -3.40 3.02
C VAL A 416 5.08 -3.86 1.57
N PRO A 417 5.94 -3.52 0.59
CA PRO A 417 5.67 -3.79 -0.83
C PRO A 417 5.95 -5.24 -1.28
N TRP A 418 6.19 -6.19 -0.37
CA TRP A 418 6.40 -7.60 -0.67
C TRP A 418 5.44 -8.49 0.13
N GLN A 419 5.24 -9.72 -0.33
CA GLN A 419 4.38 -10.69 0.36
C GLN A 419 4.97 -11.06 1.73
N THR A 420 4.17 -10.93 2.79
CA THR A 420 4.51 -11.35 4.15
C THR A 420 3.30 -11.99 4.82
N ASP A 421 3.55 -12.92 5.73
CA ASP A 421 2.50 -13.64 6.47
C ASP A 421 2.71 -13.56 7.99
N THR A 422 1.84 -14.22 8.75
CA THR A 422 1.94 -14.23 10.23
C THR A 422 3.16 -15.02 10.73
N ALA A 423 3.77 -15.90 9.92
CA ALA A 423 5.00 -16.62 10.31
C ALA A 423 6.20 -15.68 10.35
N HIS A 424 6.37 -14.82 9.33
CA HIS A 424 7.41 -13.78 9.33
C HIS A 424 7.29 -12.83 10.53
N LEU A 425 6.06 -12.45 10.90
CA LEU A 425 5.83 -11.65 12.11
C LEU A 425 6.13 -12.43 13.40
N ALA A 426 5.83 -13.73 13.44
CA ALA A 426 6.18 -14.60 14.55
C ALA A 426 7.70 -14.79 14.70
N GLU A 427 8.48 -14.87 13.60
CA GLU A 427 9.94 -14.88 13.65
C GLU A 427 10.49 -13.63 14.35
N VAL A 428 10.05 -12.42 13.97
CA VAL A 428 10.46 -11.17 14.63
C VAL A 428 10.11 -11.18 16.13
N PHE A 429 8.91 -11.65 16.46
CA PHE A 429 8.40 -11.69 17.83
C PHE A 429 9.13 -12.71 18.72
N LEU A 430 9.51 -13.86 18.16
CA LEU A 430 10.20 -14.95 18.86
C LEU A 430 11.73 -14.81 18.84
N GLY A 431 12.28 -14.06 17.90
CA GLY A 431 13.71 -13.76 17.75
C GLY A 431 14.33 -12.96 18.90
N GLY A 432 13.51 -12.46 19.84
CA GLY A 432 13.98 -11.86 21.10
C GLY A 432 14.48 -10.41 21.00
N LEU A 433 14.32 -9.76 19.83
CA LEU A 433 14.59 -8.33 19.65
C LEU A 433 13.48 -7.44 20.24
N MET A 434 12.23 -7.90 20.18
CA MET A 434 11.08 -7.16 20.69
C MET A 434 10.95 -7.30 22.21
N GLN A 435 10.69 -6.18 22.88
CA GLN A 435 10.44 -6.11 24.31
C GLN A 435 9.08 -5.47 24.59
N GLN A 436 8.42 -5.89 25.66
CA GLN A 436 7.21 -5.24 26.16
C GLN A 436 7.63 -3.93 26.87
N VAL A 437 7.10 -2.79 26.42
CA VAL A 437 7.62 -1.47 26.79
C VAL A 437 7.23 -1.08 28.23
N GLU A 438 6.05 -1.49 28.69
CA GLU A 438 5.61 -1.32 30.08
C GLU A 438 4.75 -2.51 30.54
N PRO A 439 4.73 -2.84 31.86
CA PRO A 439 3.72 -3.72 32.43
C PRO A 439 2.36 -3.02 32.39
N GLY A 440 1.63 -3.23 31.30
CA GLY A 440 0.40 -2.50 31.02
C GLY A 440 -0.68 -2.68 32.08
N ASP A 441 -1.50 -1.65 32.22
CA ASP A 441 -2.66 -1.62 33.12
C ASP A 441 -3.59 -2.82 32.85
N ALA A 442 -3.94 -3.58 33.90
CA ALA A 442 -4.61 -4.90 33.79
C ALA A 442 -6.07 -4.83 33.26
N ARG A 443 -6.50 -3.62 32.86
CA ARG A 443 -7.80 -3.27 32.30
C ARG A 443 -7.81 -3.28 30.76
N LEU A 444 -6.64 -3.30 30.11
CA LEU A 444 -6.53 -3.26 28.64
C LEU A 444 -6.65 -4.66 28.01
N PRO A 445 -7.38 -4.85 26.90
CA PRO A 445 -7.47 -6.15 26.24
C PRO A 445 -6.10 -6.64 25.74
N PRO A 446 -5.77 -7.94 25.90
CA PRO A 446 -4.41 -8.47 25.71
C PRO A 446 -3.72 -8.18 24.36
N GLN A 447 -4.47 -8.06 23.25
CA GLN A 447 -3.89 -7.72 21.94
C GLN A 447 -3.31 -6.30 21.84
N HIS A 448 -3.57 -5.44 22.84
CA HIS A 448 -3.12 -4.05 22.90
C HIS A 448 -1.92 -3.83 23.83
N LEU A 449 -1.28 -4.92 24.30
CA LEU A 449 0.05 -4.82 24.91
C LEU A 449 1.02 -4.09 23.96
N ARG A 450 1.80 -3.17 24.53
CA ARG A 450 2.74 -2.32 23.79
C ARG A 450 4.11 -2.98 23.74
N PHE A 451 4.64 -3.10 22.53
CA PHE A 451 5.95 -3.63 22.21
C PHE A 451 6.82 -2.58 21.51
N GLY A 452 8.12 -2.77 21.58
CA GLY A 452 9.13 -1.94 20.93
C GLY A 452 10.48 -2.65 20.89
N PHE A 453 11.47 -1.99 20.30
CA PHE A 453 12.85 -2.46 20.25
C PHE A 453 13.70 -1.72 21.30
N THR A 454 14.89 -2.22 21.64
CA THR A 454 15.87 -1.39 22.34
C THR A 454 16.41 -0.34 21.40
N ARG A 455 16.74 0.86 21.91
CA ARG A 455 17.25 1.99 21.10
C ARG A 455 18.39 1.58 20.16
N ASP A 456 19.36 0.84 20.71
CA ASP A 456 20.56 0.43 19.96
C ASP A 456 20.25 -0.64 18.90
N ALA A 457 19.24 -1.51 19.13
CA ALA A 457 18.78 -2.46 18.10
C ALA A 457 17.95 -1.76 17.01
N GLN A 458 17.22 -0.72 17.40
CA GLN A 458 16.37 0.07 16.51
C GLN A 458 17.21 0.85 15.50
N ASP A 459 18.27 1.54 15.95
CA ASP A 459 19.23 2.24 15.07
C ASP A 459 19.80 1.28 14.00
N ILE A 460 20.31 0.12 14.44
CA ILE A 460 20.90 -0.90 13.53
C ILE A 460 19.87 -1.45 12.54
N LEU A 461 18.60 -1.61 12.96
CA LEU A 461 17.54 -2.08 12.07
C LEU A 461 17.13 -1.01 11.05
N LEU A 462 17.05 0.27 11.43
CA LEU A 462 16.72 1.37 10.52
C LEU A 462 17.76 1.51 9.39
N ASP A 463 19.05 1.29 9.68
CA ASP A 463 20.15 1.28 8.70
C ASP A 463 20.00 0.21 7.59
N THR A 464 19.16 -0.82 7.80
CA THR A 464 19.04 -1.94 6.84
C THR A 464 18.07 -1.68 5.69
N ALA A 465 17.24 -0.64 5.79
CA ALA A 465 16.17 -0.35 4.84
C ALA A 465 16.32 1.07 4.26
N SER A 466 15.85 1.25 3.03
CA SER A 466 15.84 2.57 2.39
C SER A 466 14.96 3.54 3.20
N PRO A 467 15.44 4.75 3.56
CA PRO A 467 14.63 5.72 4.27
C PRO A 467 13.34 6.11 3.52
N ILE A 468 13.34 6.00 2.18
CA ILE A 468 12.15 6.21 1.35
C ILE A 468 11.10 5.11 1.57
N ASP A 469 11.53 3.85 1.73
CA ASP A 469 10.61 2.72 1.93
C ASP A 469 10.09 2.66 3.38
N LEU A 470 10.93 3.06 4.35
CA LEU A 470 10.52 3.28 5.75
C LEU A 470 9.47 4.40 5.85
N LEU A 471 9.72 5.56 5.22
CA LEU A 471 8.75 6.67 5.14
C LEU A 471 7.45 6.25 4.43
N ARG A 472 7.54 5.52 3.31
CA ARG A 472 6.37 5.02 2.58
C ARG A 472 5.53 4.10 3.47
N THR A 473 6.15 3.12 4.11
CA THR A 473 5.44 2.17 4.99
C THR A 473 4.80 2.88 6.17
N THR A 474 5.54 3.78 6.83
CA THR A 474 5.04 4.57 7.96
C THR A 474 3.86 5.46 7.55
N ARG A 475 3.93 6.07 6.35
CA ARG A 475 2.84 6.86 5.78
C ARG A 475 1.61 6.01 5.48
N THR A 476 1.76 4.87 4.81
CA THR A 476 0.65 3.93 4.52
C THR A 476 -0.01 3.41 5.81
N VAL A 477 0.77 3.13 6.85
CA VAL A 477 0.26 2.73 8.18
C VAL A 477 -0.49 3.88 8.84
N THR A 478 0.02 5.10 8.77
CA THR A 478 -0.63 6.31 9.31
C THR A 478 -1.93 6.64 8.58
N GLU A 479 -1.94 6.55 7.25
CA GLU A 479 -3.13 6.75 6.42
C GLU A 479 -4.21 5.68 6.71
N ARG A 480 -3.81 4.40 6.85
CA ARG A 480 -4.73 3.33 7.28
C ARG A 480 -5.25 3.53 8.70
N LEU A 481 -4.42 3.94 9.67
CA LEU A 481 -4.88 4.25 11.04
C LEU A 481 -5.90 5.41 11.04
N ARG A 482 -5.65 6.46 10.25
CA ARG A 482 -6.59 7.61 10.11
C ARG A 482 -7.91 7.21 9.47
N ALA A 483 -7.89 6.37 8.43
CA ALA A 483 -9.10 5.91 7.73
C ALA A 483 -10.04 5.05 8.61
N LEU A 484 -9.61 4.65 9.80
CA LEU A 484 -10.35 3.77 10.72
C LEU A 484 -10.94 4.50 11.93
N VAL A 485 -10.65 5.80 12.08
CA VAL A 485 -11.18 6.63 13.17
C VAL A 485 -12.71 6.70 13.10
N GLY A 486 -13.37 6.54 14.24
CA GLY A 486 -14.83 6.66 14.37
C GLY A 486 -15.66 5.43 13.95
N ARG A 487 -15.03 4.27 13.64
CA ARG A 487 -15.77 3.06 13.23
C ARG A 487 -15.51 1.84 14.15
N SER A 488 -16.49 1.58 15.03
CA SER A 488 -16.70 0.34 15.81
C SER A 488 -15.77 0.09 17.03
N PRO A 489 -16.26 -0.49 18.15
CA PRO A 489 -15.59 -0.40 19.45
C PRO A 489 -14.78 -1.67 19.82
N ASP A 490 -13.45 -1.66 19.67
CA ASP A 490 -12.53 -2.62 20.34
C ASP A 490 -11.05 -2.19 20.17
N PHE A 491 -10.65 -1.05 20.74
CA PHE A 491 -9.24 -0.60 20.73
C PHE A 491 -8.98 0.53 21.74
N PRO A 492 -8.26 0.27 22.84
CA PRO A 492 -7.71 1.29 23.70
C PRO A 492 -6.26 1.58 23.30
N ALA A 493 -6.11 2.24 22.16
CA ALA A 493 -4.95 3.06 21.89
C ALA A 493 -5.46 4.47 21.60
N TRP A 494 -5.00 5.42 22.40
CA TRP A 494 -5.73 6.64 22.66
C TRP A 494 -5.29 7.67 21.62
N LEU A 495 -6.16 7.90 20.63
CA LEU A 495 -6.02 9.04 19.73
C LEU A 495 -6.64 10.25 20.42
N ALA A 496 -5.82 11.23 20.80
CA ALA A 496 -6.30 12.47 21.40
C ALA A 496 -7.32 13.13 20.45
N HIS A 497 -8.54 13.35 20.93
CA HIS A 497 -9.67 13.80 20.13
C HIS A 497 -10.54 14.76 20.95
N PRO A 498 -10.81 16.01 20.50
CA PRO A 498 -11.51 17.03 21.29
C PRO A 498 -12.94 16.68 21.76
N SER A 499 -13.50 15.57 21.26
CA SER A 499 -14.82 15.06 21.61
C SER A 499 -14.81 13.57 22.01
N GLY A 500 -13.66 13.04 22.45
CA GLY A 500 -13.56 11.71 23.04
C GLY A 500 -14.17 11.65 24.44
N THR A 501 -14.96 10.62 24.74
CA THR A 501 -15.70 10.48 26.02
C THR A 501 -14.90 9.80 27.15
N SER A 502 -13.61 9.53 26.92
CA SER A 502 -12.76 8.74 27.81
C SER A 502 -11.46 9.50 28.11
N GLU A 503 -10.99 9.45 29.36
CA GLU A 503 -9.79 10.17 29.84
C GLU A 503 -8.45 9.52 29.46
N LEU A 504 -7.53 10.31 28.91
CA LEU A 504 -6.14 9.90 28.68
C LEU A 504 -5.40 9.57 30.00
N LEU A 505 -4.90 8.34 30.14
CA LEU A 505 -4.06 7.95 31.28
C LEU A 505 -2.76 8.79 31.30
N PRO A 506 -2.32 9.30 32.47
CA PRO A 506 -1.10 10.10 32.59
C PRO A 506 0.13 9.42 31.97
N GLY A 507 0.82 10.12 31.08
CA GLY A 507 1.99 9.61 30.34
C GLY A 507 1.69 8.92 29.01
N THR A 508 0.43 8.84 28.57
CA THR A 508 0.07 8.24 27.28
C THR A 508 0.47 9.15 26.10
N ARG A 509 1.37 8.68 25.24
CA ARG A 509 1.68 9.34 23.95
C ARG A 509 0.68 8.96 22.86
N PRO A 510 0.24 9.89 21.99
CA PRO A 510 -0.59 9.59 20.84
C PRO A 510 0.09 8.62 19.85
N PHE A 511 -0.69 7.77 19.19
CA PHE A 511 -0.19 6.86 18.16
C PHE A 511 0.03 7.60 16.82
N ALA A 512 1.04 7.15 16.05
CA ALA A 512 1.45 7.69 14.75
C ALA A 512 2.15 9.07 14.79
N TRP A 513 3.14 9.22 15.67
CA TRP A 513 4.27 10.13 15.40
C TRP A 513 5.37 9.36 14.66
N LEU A 514 6.01 10.00 13.68
CA LEU A 514 7.27 9.49 13.14
C LEU A 514 8.29 9.54 14.29
N GLU A 515 9.11 8.50 14.47
CA GLU A 515 10.07 8.56 15.57
C GLU A 515 11.08 9.70 15.37
N ASP A 516 11.35 10.46 16.45
CA ASP A 516 12.39 11.50 16.49
C ASP A 516 13.73 11.04 15.91
N ARG A 517 14.05 9.75 16.05
CA ARG A 517 15.27 9.15 15.51
C ARG A 517 15.19 8.86 14.02
N LEU A 518 14.06 8.42 13.47
CA LEU A 518 13.89 8.37 12.01
C LEU A 518 13.97 9.78 11.41
N LEU A 519 13.41 10.79 12.09
CA LEU A 519 13.57 12.20 11.72
C LEU A 519 15.03 12.67 11.82
N THR A 520 15.75 12.32 12.89
CA THR A 520 17.17 12.65 13.08
C THR A 520 18.06 11.96 12.03
N HIS A 521 17.76 10.70 11.69
CA HIS A 521 18.45 9.92 10.66
C HIS A 521 18.16 10.45 9.25
N LEU A 522 17.01 11.08 9.05
CA LEU A 522 16.65 11.88 7.87
C LEU A 522 17.18 13.34 7.92
N GLY A 523 17.88 13.74 8.99
CA GLY A 523 18.51 15.06 9.13
C GLY A 523 17.63 16.19 9.68
N ALA A 524 16.44 15.90 10.21
CA ALA A 524 15.52 16.87 10.81
C ALA A 524 15.70 16.99 12.34
N ARG A 525 15.45 18.18 12.90
CA ARG A 525 15.44 18.42 14.37
C ARG A 525 14.01 18.43 14.92
N PRO A 526 13.75 17.92 16.14
CA PRO A 526 12.45 18.04 16.80
C PRO A 526 12.16 19.48 17.25
N MET A 527 10.90 19.93 17.13
CA MET A 527 10.43 21.19 17.71
C MET A 527 9.93 21.00 19.15
N ALA A 528 10.24 21.94 20.03
CA ALA A 528 9.67 22.01 21.38
C ALA A 528 8.36 22.82 21.37
N ALA A 529 7.38 22.41 22.18
CA ALA A 529 6.08 23.07 22.26
C ALA A 529 6.11 24.33 23.15
N PRO A 530 5.48 25.46 22.74
CA PRO A 530 5.33 26.65 23.56
C PRO A 530 4.07 26.59 24.46
N ALA A 531 4.06 27.42 25.51
CA ALA A 531 2.93 27.60 26.44
C ALA A 531 2.07 28.83 26.06
N PRO A 532 0.80 28.92 26.52
CA PRO A 532 -0.13 29.97 26.10
C PRO A 532 -0.16 31.19 27.05
N GLU A 533 -0.35 32.39 26.50
CA GLU A 533 -0.88 33.58 27.19
C GLU A 533 -1.87 34.32 26.27
N GLU A 534 -2.78 35.11 26.85
CA GLU A 534 -4.02 35.60 26.21
C GLU A 534 -4.07 37.12 25.94
N THR A 535 -5.11 37.51 25.18
CA THR A 535 -5.78 38.83 25.08
C THR A 535 -5.14 39.96 24.27
N GLY A 536 -5.96 40.58 23.41
CA GLY A 536 -5.56 41.64 22.47
C GLY A 536 -6.35 42.94 22.59
N VAL A 537 -6.05 43.92 21.72
CA VAL A 537 -6.78 45.20 21.51
C VAL A 537 -6.71 45.57 20.03
N GLN A 538 -7.67 46.36 19.55
CA GLN A 538 -7.81 46.88 18.18
C GLN A 538 -6.48 47.30 17.52
N GLU A 539 -6.08 46.61 16.45
CA GLU A 539 -4.82 46.85 15.75
C GLU A 539 -5.01 47.20 14.26
N GLN A 540 -4.26 48.20 13.80
CA GLN A 540 -3.78 48.24 12.41
C GLN A 540 -3.14 46.87 12.12
N VAL A 541 -3.36 46.27 10.94
CA VAL A 541 -2.77 44.95 10.61
C VAL A 541 -1.24 45.00 10.75
N ARG A 542 -0.73 44.58 11.90
CA ARG A 542 0.68 44.52 12.24
C ARG A 542 1.13 43.09 12.11
N LEU A 543 2.20 42.88 11.38
CA LEU A 543 2.88 41.58 11.35
C LEU A 543 3.42 41.31 12.76
N PRO A 544 3.11 40.14 13.38
CA PRO A 544 3.49 39.89 14.76
C PRO A 544 4.99 40.03 15.03
N SER A 545 5.29 40.67 16.16
CA SER A 545 6.66 40.91 16.62
C SER A 545 7.37 39.59 16.90
N GLY A 546 8.58 39.43 16.37
CA GLY A 546 9.38 38.21 16.53
C GLY A 546 9.37 37.26 15.32
N LEU A 547 8.64 37.58 14.24
CA LEU A 547 8.76 36.85 12.96
C LEU A 547 10.23 36.81 12.51
N GLU A 548 10.79 35.60 12.46
CA GLU A 548 12.10 35.34 11.86
C GLU A 548 11.98 35.33 10.33
N ALA A 549 12.93 35.97 9.64
CA ALA A 549 12.94 36.01 8.19
C ALA A 549 13.30 34.61 7.62
N ALA A 550 12.29 33.89 7.15
CA ALA A 550 12.47 32.69 6.33
C ALA A 550 12.48 33.08 4.84
N PRO A 551 13.50 32.68 4.05
CA PRO A 551 14.57 31.74 4.39
C PRO A 551 15.61 32.36 5.34
N TYR A 552 16.09 31.56 6.30
CA TYR A 552 17.22 31.93 7.16
C TYR A 552 18.42 32.36 6.31
N TRP A 553 18.72 33.66 6.31
CA TRP A 553 19.86 34.22 5.57
C TRP A 553 21.16 33.92 6.30
N LEU A 554 21.86 32.88 5.86
CA LEU A 554 23.09 32.41 6.47
C LEU A 554 24.32 33.16 5.93
N PRO A 555 25.41 33.26 6.70
CA PRO A 555 26.71 33.69 6.17
C PRO A 555 27.15 32.81 4.99
N LEU A 556 27.90 33.40 4.06
CA LEU A 556 28.54 32.64 2.98
C LEU A 556 29.51 31.59 3.54
N ARG A 557 29.52 30.42 2.90
CA ARG A 557 30.53 29.38 3.12
C ARG A 557 31.75 29.66 2.26
N LEU A 558 32.91 29.10 2.63
CA LEU A 558 34.15 29.21 1.86
C LEU A 558 34.03 28.76 0.38
N GLN A 559 33.09 27.84 0.11
CA GLN A 559 32.80 27.28 -1.21
C GLN A 559 31.74 28.06 -2.03
N ASP A 560 31.11 29.08 -1.44
CA ASP A 560 30.07 29.85 -2.10
C ASP A 560 30.67 30.98 -2.95
N LEU A 561 29.86 31.51 -3.87
CA LEU A 561 30.24 32.70 -4.63
C LEU A 561 30.33 33.91 -3.70
N HIS A 562 31.36 34.73 -3.87
CA HIS A 562 31.56 35.98 -3.12
C HIS A 562 31.24 37.23 -3.96
N ALA A 563 31.14 37.07 -5.29
CA ALA A 563 30.69 38.09 -6.22
C ALA A 563 29.96 37.43 -7.40
N LEU A 564 28.99 38.14 -7.98
CA LEU A 564 28.20 37.67 -9.12
C LEU A 564 27.75 38.87 -9.95
N GLY A 565 28.21 38.95 -11.21
CA GLY A 565 28.07 40.16 -12.02
C GLY A 565 28.71 41.38 -11.31
N PRO A 566 28.04 42.54 -11.25
CA PRO A 566 28.54 43.73 -10.56
C PRO A 566 28.35 43.72 -9.03
N TYR A 567 27.79 42.64 -8.45
CA TYR A 567 27.36 42.60 -7.05
C TYR A 567 28.33 41.79 -6.17
N THR A 568 28.61 42.30 -4.96
CA THR A 568 29.32 41.57 -3.91
C THR A 568 28.32 40.83 -3.03
N LEU A 569 28.50 39.52 -2.86
CA LEU A 569 27.57 38.67 -2.10
C LEU A 569 27.91 38.72 -0.60
N GLN A 570 26.88 38.71 0.24
CA GLN A 570 27.03 38.80 1.71
C GLN A 570 26.40 37.62 2.46
N ARG A 571 25.24 37.15 2.00
CA ARG A 571 24.47 36.07 2.64
C ARG A 571 23.89 35.14 1.59
N ARG A 572 23.67 33.88 1.97
CA ARG A 572 23.03 32.85 1.15
C ARG A 572 21.71 32.42 1.77
N ASP A 573 20.85 31.81 0.96
CA ASP A 573 19.65 31.14 1.47
C ASP A 573 19.96 29.97 2.44
N GLY A 574 18.95 29.55 3.19
CA GLY A 574 19.07 28.46 4.17
C GLY A 574 19.22 27.05 3.57
N SER A 575 19.40 26.91 2.25
CA SER A 575 19.47 25.61 1.58
C SER A 575 20.62 24.74 2.10
N SER A 576 20.42 23.42 2.20
CA SER A 576 21.47 22.51 2.70
C SER A 576 22.63 22.35 1.71
N GLY A 577 22.32 22.29 0.40
CA GLY A 577 23.26 22.12 -0.72
C GLY A 577 23.71 23.44 -1.36
N THR A 578 23.69 23.48 -2.70
CA THR A 578 24.00 24.68 -3.51
C THR A 578 22.97 25.78 -3.26
N PRO A 579 23.38 27.03 -2.93
CA PRO A 579 22.45 28.14 -2.77
C PRO A 579 21.64 28.42 -4.05
N THR A 580 20.37 28.75 -3.89
CA THR A 580 19.46 29.14 -4.97
C THR A 580 19.16 30.64 -4.99
N ALA A 581 19.45 31.32 -3.89
CA ALA A 581 19.46 32.77 -3.78
C ALA A 581 20.56 33.28 -2.81
N TYR A 582 20.98 34.52 -3.03
CA TYR A 582 21.90 35.28 -2.19
C TYR A 582 21.36 36.69 -1.93
N ILE A 583 21.76 37.30 -0.82
CA ILE A 583 21.73 38.76 -0.67
C ILE A 583 23.12 39.30 -0.99
N GLY A 584 23.18 40.33 -1.82
CA GLY A 584 24.40 41.06 -2.13
C GLY A 584 24.16 42.56 -2.26
N GLU A 585 25.22 43.32 -2.45
CA GLU A 585 25.22 44.77 -2.64
C GLU A 585 25.85 45.15 -3.97
N ASP A 586 25.39 46.24 -4.58
CA ASP A 586 26.06 46.88 -5.70
C ASP A 586 27.18 47.83 -5.26
N GLN A 587 27.85 48.46 -6.23
CA GLN A 587 28.94 49.40 -5.97
C GLN A 587 28.49 50.70 -5.24
N GLU A 588 27.18 50.94 -5.16
CA GLU A 588 26.57 52.08 -4.45
C GLU A 588 26.07 51.66 -3.04
N GLY A 589 26.27 50.40 -2.63
CA GLY A 589 25.84 49.86 -1.33
C GLY A 589 24.35 49.49 -1.26
N ARG A 590 23.64 49.41 -2.40
CA ARG A 590 22.21 49.02 -2.42
C ARG A 590 22.07 47.51 -2.36
N GLN A 591 21.27 47.02 -1.42
CA GLN A 591 21.01 45.58 -1.27
C GLN A 591 20.05 45.04 -2.33
N VAL A 592 20.41 43.89 -2.90
CA VAL A 592 19.64 43.16 -3.90
C VAL A 592 19.54 41.67 -3.55
N LEU A 593 18.45 41.06 -4.00
CA LEU A 593 18.23 39.61 -3.94
C LEU A 593 18.69 38.99 -5.28
N LEU A 594 19.73 38.17 -5.25
CA LEU A 594 20.32 37.52 -6.42
C LEU A 594 19.85 36.07 -6.52
N ARG A 595 19.01 35.77 -7.52
CA ARG A 595 18.50 34.43 -7.84
C ARG A 595 19.44 33.69 -8.80
N VAL A 596 19.76 32.44 -8.47
CA VAL A 596 20.60 31.53 -9.27
C VAL A 596 19.98 30.13 -9.35
N SER A 597 20.40 29.31 -10.32
CA SER A 597 19.98 27.90 -10.37
C SER A 597 20.80 27.03 -9.42
N SER A 598 20.15 26.09 -8.74
CA SER A 598 20.81 25.02 -7.96
C SER A 598 21.70 24.10 -8.82
N SER A 599 21.48 24.10 -10.13
CA SER A 599 22.29 23.40 -11.13
C SER A 599 22.80 24.40 -12.17
N SER A 600 23.82 25.18 -11.80
CA SER A 600 24.42 26.21 -12.66
C SER A 600 24.99 25.70 -13.99
N ALA A 601 25.32 24.41 -14.07
CA ALA A 601 25.89 23.77 -15.27
C ALA A 601 24.86 23.18 -16.26
N SER A 602 23.56 23.21 -15.95
CA SER A 602 22.52 22.62 -16.81
C SER A 602 21.99 23.61 -17.86
N PRO A 603 21.79 23.22 -19.14
CA PRO A 603 21.10 24.06 -20.13
C PRO A 603 19.72 24.54 -19.66
N VAL A 604 19.00 23.68 -18.93
CA VAL A 604 17.65 23.95 -18.36
C VAL A 604 17.65 25.12 -17.38
N ALA A 605 18.78 25.43 -16.73
CA ALA A 605 18.90 26.55 -15.79
C ALA A 605 18.67 27.91 -16.45
N ARG A 606 19.11 28.09 -17.70
CA ARG A 606 18.96 29.34 -18.46
C ARG A 606 17.52 29.56 -18.89
N GLU A 607 16.86 28.50 -19.37
CA GLU A 607 15.45 28.53 -19.72
C GLU A 607 14.58 28.87 -18.50
N LEU A 608 14.87 28.23 -17.36
CA LEU A 608 14.16 28.43 -16.11
C LEU A 608 14.22 29.87 -15.58
N LEU A 609 15.41 30.45 -15.52
CA LEU A 609 15.58 31.85 -15.12
C LEU A 609 15.06 32.81 -16.22
N GLY A 610 15.00 32.37 -17.48
CA GLY A 610 14.34 33.09 -18.58
C GLY A 610 12.81 33.16 -18.45
N ILE A 611 12.17 32.12 -17.91
CA ILE A 611 10.74 32.14 -17.57
C ILE A 611 10.50 33.08 -16.38
N GLU A 612 11.29 32.93 -15.31
CA GLU A 612 11.18 33.78 -14.12
C GLU A 612 11.40 35.26 -14.47
N ARG A 613 12.39 35.58 -15.31
CA ARG A 613 12.60 36.93 -15.86
C ARG A 613 11.39 37.47 -16.64
N ARG A 614 10.77 36.67 -17.51
CA ARG A 614 9.60 37.09 -18.30
C ARG A 614 8.39 37.38 -17.41
N ALA A 615 8.15 36.55 -16.40
CA ALA A 615 7.07 36.77 -15.44
C ALA A 615 7.29 38.05 -14.62
N LEU A 616 8.51 38.26 -14.09
CA LEU A 616 8.85 39.46 -13.31
C LEU A 616 8.72 40.76 -14.12
N LEU A 617 9.20 40.77 -15.37
CA LEU A 617 9.02 41.90 -16.29
C LEU A 617 7.54 42.19 -16.57
N ARG A 618 6.70 41.15 -16.67
CA ARG A 618 5.25 41.34 -16.82
C ARG A 618 4.53 41.75 -15.55
N MET A 619 5.01 41.40 -14.35
CA MET A 619 4.37 41.88 -13.11
C MET A 619 4.73 43.33 -12.80
N ASP A 620 5.89 43.80 -13.28
CA ASP A 620 6.33 45.20 -13.26
C ASP A 620 6.41 45.79 -11.84
N GLY A 621 7.03 45.02 -10.93
CA GLY A 621 7.23 45.41 -9.53
C GLY A 621 5.96 45.49 -8.67
N VAL A 622 4.79 45.17 -9.22
CA VAL A 622 3.49 45.14 -8.52
C VAL A 622 3.11 43.70 -8.23
N TYR A 623 2.92 43.36 -6.96
CA TYR A 623 2.70 41.98 -6.47
C TYR A 623 3.83 40.98 -6.80
N ALA A 624 5.00 41.47 -7.23
CA ALA A 624 6.22 40.71 -7.46
C ALA A 624 7.45 41.61 -7.23
N PRO A 625 8.63 41.07 -6.87
CA PRO A 625 9.84 41.88 -6.73
C PRO A 625 10.21 42.53 -8.06
N ALA A 626 10.68 43.78 -8.03
CA ALA A 626 11.15 44.46 -9.24
C ALA A 626 12.45 43.83 -9.74
N LEU A 627 12.53 43.48 -11.03
CA LEU A 627 13.77 43.03 -11.67
C LEU A 627 14.71 44.23 -11.86
N VAL A 628 15.88 44.19 -11.23
CA VAL A 628 16.91 45.25 -11.31
C VAL A 628 17.87 44.99 -12.46
N ALA A 629 18.36 43.75 -12.58
CA ALA A 629 19.27 43.32 -13.64
C ALA A 629 19.18 41.80 -13.87
N SER A 630 19.78 41.30 -14.96
CA SER A 630 19.91 39.87 -15.20
C SER A 630 21.04 39.59 -16.18
N ASP A 631 21.77 38.50 -15.99
CA ASP A 631 22.56 37.89 -17.06
C ASP A 631 22.24 36.39 -17.18
N LEU A 632 21.72 36.01 -18.35
CA LEU A 632 21.42 34.62 -18.71
C LEU A 632 22.42 34.05 -19.72
N ARG A 633 23.43 34.83 -20.11
CA ARG A 633 24.45 34.50 -21.12
C ARG A 633 25.82 34.19 -20.51
N ASP A 634 26.04 34.51 -19.23
CA ASP A 634 27.26 34.14 -18.51
C ASP A 634 27.47 32.62 -18.58
N VAL A 635 28.67 32.22 -19.03
CA VAL A 635 29.07 30.83 -19.28
C VAL A 635 29.24 30.04 -17.98
N ARG A 636 29.37 30.71 -16.82
CA ARG A 636 29.60 30.07 -15.51
C ARG A 636 28.33 29.88 -14.68
N VAL A 637 27.54 30.94 -14.47
CA VAL A 637 26.32 30.90 -13.64
C VAL A 637 25.30 31.94 -14.14
N PRO A 638 24.13 31.55 -14.67
CA PRO A 638 23.07 32.50 -15.01
C PRO A 638 22.37 33.04 -13.75
N TRP A 639 21.99 34.32 -13.75
CA TRP A 639 21.47 35.02 -12.57
C TRP A 639 20.45 36.13 -12.87
N LEU A 640 19.60 36.41 -11.88
CA LEU A 640 18.65 37.53 -11.84
C LEU A 640 18.91 38.35 -10.57
N ALA A 641 18.98 39.68 -10.66
CA ALA A 641 19.04 40.59 -9.52
C ALA A 641 17.68 41.26 -9.33
N LEU A 642 17.10 41.11 -8.14
CA LEU A 642 15.78 41.60 -7.76
C LEU A 642 15.92 42.64 -6.65
N ARG A 643 14.98 43.59 -6.58
CA ARG A 643 14.83 44.47 -5.42
C ARG A 643 14.57 43.60 -4.19
N LEU A 644 15.38 43.76 -3.14
CA LEU A 644 15.14 43.08 -1.87
C LEU A 644 13.90 43.69 -1.20
N ASP A 645 12.95 42.84 -0.79
CA ASP A 645 11.79 43.27 -0.03
C ASP A 645 12.10 43.23 1.47
N THR A 646 11.81 44.33 2.16
CA THR A 646 12.11 44.52 3.58
C THR A 646 10.89 45.02 4.35
N LEU A 647 10.90 44.78 5.65
CA LEU A 647 10.04 45.45 6.63
C LEU A 647 10.56 46.87 6.91
N GLY A 648 9.78 47.68 7.62
CA GLY A 648 10.13 49.07 7.96
C GLY A 648 11.36 49.20 8.88
N ASP A 649 11.75 48.12 9.55
CA ASP A 649 12.99 48.01 10.34
C ASP A 649 14.22 47.58 9.52
N GLY A 650 14.08 47.41 8.20
CA GLY A 650 15.16 47.02 7.28
C GLY A 650 15.47 45.52 7.25
N ARG A 651 14.77 44.67 8.02
CA ARG A 651 14.91 43.20 7.92
C ARG A 651 14.24 42.69 6.64
N PRO A 652 14.75 41.62 5.99
CA PRO A 652 14.08 40.99 4.85
C PRO A 652 12.65 40.53 5.20
N ALA A 653 11.72 40.72 4.27
CA ALA A 653 10.32 40.33 4.43
C ALA A 653 10.17 38.82 4.68
N PRO A 654 9.37 38.38 5.68
CA PRO A 654 9.12 36.97 5.93
C PRO A 654 8.25 36.35 4.83
N THR A 655 8.41 35.05 4.60
CA THR A 655 7.46 34.27 3.80
C THR A 655 6.14 34.06 4.55
N LEU A 656 5.02 33.90 3.82
CA LEU A 656 3.73 33.54 4.39
C LEU A 656 3.79 32.23 5.19
N ARG A 657 4.72 31.32 4.87
CA ARG A 657 5.05 30.15 5.69
C ARG A 657 5.46 30.55 7.12
N ALA A 658 6.43 31.46 7.27
CA ALA A 658 6.86 31.92 8.58
C ALA A 658 5.75 32.67 9.35
N VAL A 659 4.85 33.35 8.62
CA VAL A 659 3.65 33.95 9.23
C VAL A 659 2.71 32.87 9.77
N PHE A 660 2.39 31.82 9.01
CA PHE A 660 1.56 30.71 9.51
C PHE A 660 2.21 29.98 10.70
N ASP A 661 3.51 29.69 10.61
CA ASP A 661 4.23 28.94 11.64
C ASP A 661 4.36 29.72 12.97
N ALA A 662 4.26 31.06 12.95
CA ALA A 662 4.36 31.92 14.12
C ALA A 662 3.02 32.40 14.71
N VAL A 663 1.97 32.52 13.88
CA VAL A 663 0.70 33.18 14.27
C VAL A 663 -0.46 32.18 14.40
N GLY A 664 -0.38 31.01 13.77
CA GLY A 664 -1.44 30.00 13.84
C GLY A 664 -2.69 30.37 13.01
N PRO A 665 -3.90 29.98 13.44
CA PRO A 665 -5.15 30.29 12.75
C PRO A 665 -5.43 31.79 12.71
N LEU A 666 -5.78 32.31 11.52
CA LEU A 666 -6.02 33.72 11.28
C LEU A 666 -7.51 34.05 11.05
N ALA A 667 -8.43 33.07 11.08
CA ALA A 667 -9.85 33.37 10.93
C ALA A 667 -10.34 34.40 11.98
N GLY A 668 -11.36 35.17 11.63
CA GLY A 668 -11.84 36.30 12.43
C GLY A 668 -10.88 37.50 12.51
N THR A 669 -9.61 37.39 12.12
CA THR A 669 -8.64 38.50 12.22
C THR A 669 -8.68 39.45 11.01
N PRO A 670 -8.37 40.74 11.20
CA PRO A 670 -8.15 41.67 10.09
C PRO A 670 -7.00 41.26 9.15
N LEU A 671 -5.99 40.55 9.67
CA LEU A 671 -4.85 40.05 8.90
C LEU A 671 -5.28 39.01 7.84
N PHE A 672 -6.25 38.14 8.16
CA PHE A 672 -6.77 37.16 7.21
C PHE A 672 -7.47 37.81 6.01
N LEU A 673 -8.35 38.78 6.25
CA LEU A 673 -9.05 39.51 5.19
C LEU A 673 -8.08 40.31 4.33
N TRP A 674 -7.09 40.95 4.95
CA TRP A 674 -6.04 41.69 4.27
C TRP A 674 -5.15 40.78 3.39
N LEU A 675 -4.66 39.66 3.94
CA LEU A 675 -3.87 38.67 3.20
C LEU A 675 -4.68 38.11 2.02
N GLY A 676 -5.93 37.71 2.25
CA GLY A 676 -6.78 37.15 1.20
C GLY A 676 -7.04 38.13 0.07
N TRP A 677 -7.36 39.39 0.40
CA TRP A 677 -7.59 40.44 -0.58
C TRP A 677 -6.35 40.70 -1.44
N HIS A 678 -5.17 40.86 -0.83
CA HIS A 678 -3.93 41.05 -1.58
C HIS A 678 -3.55 39.80 -2.41
N LEU A 679 -3.76 38.58 -1.91
CA LEU A 679 -3.47 37.34 -2.65
C LEU A 679 -4.36 37.18 -3.88
N ALA A 680 -5.67 37.40 -3.72
CA ALA A 680 -6.61 37.33 -4.84
C ALA A 680 -6.27 38.40 -5.91
N ARG A 681 -5.96 39.64 -5.51
CA ARG A 681 -5.53 40.69 -6.45
C ARG A 681 -4.21 40.34 -7.17
N ALA A 682 -3.23 39.77 -6.46
CA ALA A 682 -1.98 39.33 -7.04
C ALA A 682 -2.18 38.27 -8.13
N VAL A 683 -2.94 37.21 -7.83
CA VAL A 683 -3.22 36.12 -8.78
C VAL A 683 -4.08 36.61 -9.95
N ASN A 684 -5.07 37.48 -9.71
CA ASN A 684 -5.90 38.04 -10.78
C ASN A 684 -5.08 38.92 -11.74
N ARG A 685 -4.08 39.65 -11.24
CA ARG A 685 -3.12 40.40 -12.07
C ARG A 685 -2.25 39.47 -12.92
N CYS A 686 -1.80 38.34 -12.38
CA CYS A 686 -1.11 37.31 -13.18
C CYS A 686 -1.99 36.87 -14.35
N HIS A 687 -3.24 36.47 -14.07
CA HIS A 687 -4.16 35.95 -15.08
C HIS A 687 -4.47 36.98 -16.17
N ARG A 688 -4.70 38.26 -15.80
CA ARG A 688 -4.88 39.36 -16.77
C ARG A 688 -3.65 39.62 -17.67
N ARG A 689 -2.44 39.32 -17.21
CA ARG A 689 -1.20 39.49 -18.00
C ARG A 689 -0.73 38.19 -18.68
N GLY A 690 -1.64 37.22 -18.83
CA GLY A 690 -1.39 35.93 -19.50
C GLY A 690 -0.52 34.96 -18.70
N ILE A 691 -0.35 35.18 -17.39
CA ILE A 691 0.52 34.37 -16.52
C ILE A 691 -0.34 33.45 -15.64
N VAL A 692 -0.03 32.14 -15.64
CA VAL A 692 -0.46 31.19 -14.61
C VAL A 692 0.77 30.83 -13.77
N HIS A 693 0.73 31.01 -12.46
CA HIS A 693 1.91 30.80 -11.60
C HIS A 693 2.26 29.29 -11.47
N GLY A 694 1.24 28.45 -11.29
CA GLY A 694 1.36 26.99 -11.38
C GLY A 694 2.05 26.28 -10.22
N SER A 695 2.58 27.01 -9.22
CA SER A 695 3.14 26.43 -7.99
C SER A 695 3.00 27.32 -6.72
N LEU A 696 1.87 28.01 -6.57
CA LEU A 696 1.64 28.89 -5.41
C LEU A 696 1.71 28.13 -4.07
N THR A 697 2.57 28.56 -3.15
CA THR A 697 2.75 28.01 -1.80
C THR A 697 2.95 29.12 -0.78
N PRO A 698 2.83 28.86 0.54
CA PRO A 698 3.21 29.83 1.57
C PRO A 698 4.70 30.23 1.50
N GLY A 699 5.57 29.42 0.90
CA GLY A 699 6.97 29.76 0.65
C GLY A 699 7.21 30.60 -0.60
N ALA A 700 6.22 30.69 -1.50
CA ALA A 700 6.26 31.48 -2.73
C ALA A 700 5.69 32.90 -2.57
N ILE A 701 5.39 33.31 -1.34
CA ILE A 701 4.75 34.59 -1.01
C ILE A 701 5.58 35.26 0.09
N LEU A 702 6.09 36.46 -0.19
CA LEU A 702 6.70 37.37 0.80
C LEU A 702 5.64 38.34 1.30
N VAL A 703 5.61 38.61 2.61
CA VAL A 703 4.62 39.51 3.23
C VAL A 703 5.34 40.74 3.80
N THR A 704 4.91 41.93 3.40
CA THR A 704 5.41 43.22 3.93
C THR A 704 4.32 43.91 4.76
N GLU A 705 4.64 45.05 5.36
CA GLU A 705 3.68 45.85 6.15
C GLU A 705 2.55 46.48 5.32
N SER A 706 2.68 46.51 3.98
CA SER A 706 1.77 47.25 3.09
C SER A 706 1.32 46.48 1.84
N THR A 707 1.95 45.34 1.55
CA THR A 707 1.58 44.46 0.42
C THR A 707 2.17 43.05 0.60
N LEU A 708 2.01 42.20 -0.41
CA LEU A 708 2.75 40.95 -0.57
C LEU A 708 3.35 40.86 -1.97
N HIS A 709 4.40 40.06 -2.12
CA HIS A 709 5.01 39.77 -3.43
C HIS A 709 5.14 38.26 -3.65
N ILE A 710 4.76 37.82 -4.84
CA ILE A 710 4.91 36.43 -5.29
C ILE A 710 6.32 36.23 -5.86
N ILE A 711 6.94 35.08 -5.53
CA ILE A 711 8.29 34.68 -5.93
C ILE A 711 8.31 33.21 -6.39
N GLY A 712 9.38 32.79 -7.10
CA GLY A 712 9.53 31.40 -7.53
C GLY A 712 8.90 31.09 -8.89
N TRP A 713 8.89 32.08 -9.79
CA TRP A 713 8.19 32.06 -11.08
C TRP A 713 8.70 31.04 -12.12
N THR A 714 9.68 30.21 -11.74
CA THR A 714 10.26 29.14 -12.59
C THR A 714 9.26 28.12 -13.13
N SER A 715 8.10 27.97 -12.48
CA SER A 715 7.01 27.08 -12.89
C SER A 715 5.95 27.75 -13.78
N ALA A 716 6.04 29.06 -13.97
CA ALA A 716 4.97 29.86 -14.55
C ALA A 716 4.76 29.53 -16.04
N ARG A 717 3.49 29.54 -16.45
CA ARG A 717 3.05 29.45 -17.84
C ARG A 717 2.71 30.86 -18.32
N ILE A 718 3.20 31.26 -19.49
CA ILE A 718 3.06 32.61 -20.04
C ILE A 718 2.45 32.50 -21.45
N ASP A 719 1.32 33.15 -21.68
CA ASP A 719 0.50 33.08 -22.91
C ASP A 719 0.19 31.64 -23.36
N GLY A 720 0.06 30.74 -22.39
CA GLY A 720 -0.21 29.34 -22.61
C GLY A 720 1.00 28.49 -22.99
N ALA A 721 2.14 29.08 -23.37
CA ALA A 721 3.35 28.39 -23.78
C ALA A 721 3.95 27.54 -22.64
N TRP A 722 4.30 26.30 -22.95
CA TRP A 722 4.86 25.34 -21.99
C TRP A 722 6.26 25.74 -21.49
N SER A 723 6.59 25.28 -20.28
CA SER A 723 7.92 25.38 -19.67
C SER A 723 8.51 23.98 -19.60
N ALA A 724 9.78 23.80 -20.00
CA ALA A 724 10.45 22.49 -19.87
C ALA A 724 10.69 22.08 -18.41
N SER A 725 10.37 22.93 -17.44
CA SER A 725 10.55 22.64 -16.03
C SER A 725 9.44 21.79 -15.44
N VAL A 726 9.79 20.52 -15.21
CA VAL A 726 9.12 19.64 -14.26
C VAL A 726 9.57 19.95 -12.81
N SER A 727 9.74 21.23 -12.45
CA SER A 727 9.58 21.66 -11.06
C SER A 727 8.08 21.67 -10.73
N ALA A 728 7.47 20.50 -10.87
CA ALA A 728 6.11 20.25 -10.47
C ALA A 728 6.07 20.25 -8.95
N MET A 729 5.22 21.11 -8.40
CA MET A 729 4.79 21.03 -7.01
C MET A 729 4.52 19.56 -6.63
N PRO A 730 5.04 19.05 -5.49
CA PRO A 730 4.95 17.63 -5.15
C PRO A 730 3.51 17.09 -5.22
N PRO A 731 3.27 15.81 -5.59
CA PRO A 731 1.92 15.25 -5.69
C PRO A 731 1.16 15.29 -4.37
N ALA A 732 1.89 15.18 -3.26
CA ALA A 732 1.36 15.30 -1.90
C ALA A 732 1.27 16.75 -1.41
N SER A 733 1.47 17.74 -2.28
CA SER A 733 1.31 19.15 -1.92
C SER A 733 -0.18 19.50 -1.86
N PRO A 734 -0.65 20.12 -0.77
CA PRO A 734 -2.06 20.46 -0.57
C PRO A 734 -2.55 21.57 -1.51
N TYR A 735 -1.63 22.42 -2.00
CA TYR A 735 -1.90 23.52 -2.93
C TYR A 735 -1.93 23.06 -4.39
N ARG A 736 -1.65 21.77 -4.65
CA ARG A 736 -1.70 21.21 -6.00
C ARG A 736 -3.13 20.84 -6.32
N ALA A 737 -3.70 21.49 -7.32
CA ALA A 737 -5.04 21.17 -7.80
C ALA A 737 -5.08 19.73 -8.36
N PRO A 738 -6.15 18.95 -8.13
CA PRO A 738 -6.19 17.53 -8.45
C PRO A 738 -6.04 17.22 -9.95
N GLU A 739 -6.47 18.14 -10.81
CA GLU A 739 -6.31 18.06 -12.27
C GLU A 739 -4.87 18.33 -12.74
N VAL A 740 -4.02 18.92 -11.90
CA VAL A 740 -2.60 19.17 -12.23
C VAL A 740 -1.83 17.87 -12.09
N THR A 741 -1.81 17.06 -13.14
CA THR A 741 -0.97 15.87 -13.26
C THR A 741 0.49 16.27 -13.57
N TYR A 742 1.40 15.29 -13.66
CA TYR A 742 2.80 15.55 -14.04
C TYR A 742 2.98 15.93 -15.52
N TRP A 743 1.97 15.66 -16.35
CA TRP A 743 1.98 15.77 -17.80
C TRP A 743 0.72 16.52 -18.21
N GLY A 744 0.85 17.83 -18.40
CA GLY A 744 -0.28 18.73 -18.27
C GLY A 744 -1.27 18.69 -19.43
N GLU A 745 -2.56 18.70 -19.08
CA GLU A 745 -3.57 19.47 -19.83
C GLU A 745 -4.08 20.65 -18.98
N SER A 746 -3.96 20.59 -17.64
CA SER A 746 -4.71 21.47 -16.72
C SER A 746 -3.86 22.42 -15.85
N ARG A 747 -2.81 23.05 -16.40
CA ARG A 747 -2.23 24.29 -15.79
C ARG A 747 -2.98 25.54 -16.28
N ILE A 748 -4.29 25.52 -16.09
CA ILE A 748 -5.21 26.62 -16.37
C ILE A 748 -5.31 27.56 -15.16
N THR A 749 -5.93 28.72 -15.34
CA THR A 749 -6.18 29.72 -14.28
C THR A 749 -6.87 29.12 -13.05
N ALA A 750 -7.76 28.15 -13.24
CA ALA A 750 -8.44 27.41 -12.17
C ALA A 750 -7.49 26.64 -11.23
N GLY A 751 -6.28 26.28 -11.67
CA GLY A 751 -5.26 25.65 -10.82
C GLY A 751 -4.64 26.62 -9.81
N ASP A 752 -4.45 27.88 -10.20
CA ASP A 752 -4.06 28.95 -9.27
C ASP A 752 -5.22 29.34 -8.34
N VAL A 753 -6.48 29.28 -8.81
CA VAL A 753 -7.68 29.47 -7.95
C VAL A 753 -7.72 28.42 -6.84
N TYR A 754 -7.47 27.15 -7.18
CA TYR A 754 -7.38 26.08 -6.18
C TYR A 754 -6.25 26.33 -5.19
N ALA A 755 -5.06 26.71 -5.66
CA ALA A 755 -3.93 27.00 -4.79
C ALA A 755 -4.20 28.20 -3.87
N LEU A 756 -4.88 29.25 -4.38
CA LEU A 756 -5.38 30.37 -3.59
C LEU A 756 -6.38 29.91 -2.52
N GLY A 757 -7.38 29.11 -2.88
CA GLY A 757 -8.33 28.52 -1.92
C GLY A 757 -7.61 27.74 -0.82
N ALA A 758 -6.70 26.85 -1.19
CA ALA A 758 -5.89 26.07 -0.25
C ALA A 758 -5.01 26.93 0.68
N LEU A 759 -4.49 28.07 0.20
CA LEU A 759 -3.76 29.05 1.01
C LEU A 759 -4.67 29.76 2.03
N LEU A 760 -5.89 30.13 1.63
CA LEU A 760 -6.84 30.81 2.51
C LEU A 760 -7.48 29.85 3.52
N LEU A 761 -7.72 28.59 3.15
CA LEU A 761 -8.14 27.55 4.09
C LEU A 761 -7.05 27.25 5.13
N HIS A 762 -5.77 27.27 4.71
CA HIS A 762 -4.65 27.17 5.66
C HIS A 762 -4.56 28.40 6.57
N ALA A 763 -4.70 29.61 6.03
CA ALA A 763 -4.74 30.83 6.82
C ALA A 763 -5.89 30.82 7.84
N ALA A 764 -7.10 30.43 7.44
CA ALA A 764 -8.27 30.37 8.33
C ALA A 764 -8.11 29.33 9.45
N THR A 765 -7.65 28.13 9.13
CA THR A 765 -7.62 27.00 10.08
C THR A 765 -6.33 26.89 10.89
N GLY A 766 -5.25 27.57 10.49
CA GLY A 766 -3.90 27.38 11.03
C GLY A 766 -3.32 26.00 10.75
N ARG A 767 -3.96 25.21 9.87
CA ARG A 767 -3.58 23.84 9.52
C ARG A 767 -3.52 23.69 8.00
N THR A 768 -2.60 22.85 7.55
CA THR A 768 -2.36 22.67 6.12
C THR A 768 -3.51 21.90 5.47
N TRP A 769 -4.38 22.62 4.74
CA TRP A 769 -5.54 22.11 3.96
C TRP A 769 -5.31 20.72 3.36
N GLN A 770 -6.30 19.83 3.45
CA GLN A 770 -6.29 18.55 2.75
C GLN A 770 -7.56 18.38 1.90
N PRO A 771 -7.49 17.87 0.64
CA PRO A 771 -8.66 17.73 -0.23
C PRO A 771 -9.85 16.96 0.36
N TYR A 772 -9.61 16.04 1.29
CA TYR A 772 -10.62 15.22 1.96
C TYR A 772 -11.26 15.89 3.19
N GLU A 773 -10.85 17.11 3.55
CA GLU A 773 -11.43 17.88 4.66
C GLU A 773 -12.65 18.71 4.22
N HIS A 774 -13.03 18.68 2.94
CA HIS A 774 -14.11 19.52 2.37
C HIS A 774 -15.43 19.44 3.16
N ASP A 775 -15.92 18.23 3.42
CA ASP A 775 -17.15 17.97 4.19
C ASP A 775 -17.00 18.26 5.70
N THR A 776 -15.78 18.20 6.24
CA THR A 776 -15.51 18.36 7.68
C THR A 776 -15.15 19.79 8.07
N LEU A 777 -14.71 20.62 7.11
CA LEU A 777 -14.29 22.00 7.33
C LEU A 777 -15.38 22.86 7.97
N ARG A 778 -16.66 22.69 7.58
CA ARG A 778 -17.78 23.44 8.17
C ARG A 778 -17.96 23.20 9.68
N GLY A 779 -17.37 22.14 10.23
CA GLY A 779 -17.32 21.86 11.68
C GLY A 779 -16.00 22.25 12.35
N HIS A 780 -15.01 22.79 11.64
CA HIS A 780 -13.74 23.23 12.23
C HIS A 780 -13.94 24.55 12.98
N PRO A 781 -13.54 24.69 14.27
CA PRO A 781 -13.88 25.85 15.10
C PRO A 781 -13.55 27.20 14.43
N HIS A 782 -12.30 27.37 14.00
CA HIS A 782 -11.86 28.60 13.31
C HIS A 782 -12.46 28.79 11.91
N PHE A 783 -12.91 27.74 11.24
CA PHE A 783 -13.57 27.91 9.94
C PHE A 783 -15.03 28.36 10.11
N ALA A 784 -15.68 27.96 11.20
CA ALA A 784 -17.01 28.43 11.59
C ALA A 784 -17.03 29.89 12.07
N GLU A 785 -15.87 30.52 12.31
CA GLU A 785 -15.73 31.96 12.54
C GLU A 785 -15.83 32.79 11.26
N LEU A 786 -15.71 32.17 10.07
CA LEU A 786 -15.94 32.83 8.80
C LEU A 786 -17.44 32.98 8.53
N ASP A 787 -17.82 34.07 7.85
CA ASP A 787 -19.20 34.22 7.38
C ASP A 787 -19.54 33.15 6.32
N ALA A 788 -20.80 32.74 6.29
CA ALA A 788 -21.24 31.59 5.48
C ALA A 788 -21.02 31.76 3.97
N GLU A 789 -21.06 32.99 3.45
CA GLU A 789 -20.85 33.27 2.02
C GLU A 789 -19.36 33.14 1.65
N LEU A 790 -18.46 33.70 2.48
CA LEU A 790 -17.01 33.54 2.29
C LEU A 790 -16.57 32.09 2.51
N ALA A 791 -17.12 31.40 3.52
CA ALA A 791 -16.86 29.99 3.77
C ALA A 791 -17.25 29.11 2.58
N ASP A 792 -18.43 29.33 1.98
CA ASP A 792 -18.85 28.62 0.77
C ASP A 792 -17.94 28.95 -0.42
N LEU A 793 -17.61 30.23 -0.63
CA LEU A 793 -16.72 30.66 -1.71
C LEU A 793 -15.33 30.00 -1.64
N LEU A 794 -14.73 29.92 -0.44
CA LEU A 794 -13.44 29.25 -0.24
C LEU A 794 -13.52 27.73 -0.45
N LEU A 795 -14.63 27.09 -0.07
CA LEU A 795 -14.88 25.68 -0.37
C LEU A 795 -15.05 25.44 -1.88
N ARG A 796 -15.66 26.37 -2.62
CA ARG A 796 -15.78 26.28 -4.09
C ARG A 796 -14.42 26.47 -4.79
N CYS A 797 -13.50 27.26 -4.23
CA CYS A 797 -12.15 27.39 -4.79
C CYS A 797 -11.39 26.04 -4.86
N VAL A 798 -11.62 25.15 -3.89
CA VAL A 798 -10.90 23.87 -3.77
C VAL A 798 -11.68 22.65 -4.27
N THR A 799 -12.81 22.86 -4.97
CA THR A 799 -13.60 21.80 -5.60
C THR A 799 -12.77 21.03 -6.64
N PRO A 800 -12.91 19.69 -6.77
CA PRO A 800 -12.16 18.90 -7.75
C PRO A 800 -12.36 19.36 -9.19
N GLU A 801 -13.60 19.68 -9.58
CA GLU A 801 -14.01 20.13 -10.90
C GLU A 801 -13.53 21.57 -11.20
N PRO A 802 -12.57 21.80 -12.12
CA PRO A 802 -11.98 23.12 -12.34
C PRO A 802 -12.97 24.18 -12.81
N GLU A 803 -13.94 23.80 -13.64
CA GLU A 803 -15.02 24.63 -14.17
C GLU A 803 -16.07 25.03 -13.11
N SER A 804 -16.08 24.37 -11.94
CA SER A 804 -16.99 24.70 -10.82
C SER A 804 -16.39 25.73 -9.85
N ARG A 805 -15.14 26.16 -10.07
CA ARG A 805 -14.42 27.09 -9.20
C ARG A 805 -14.77 28.55 -9.56
N PRO A 806 -14.88 29.45 -8.56
CA PRO A 806 -15.13 30.88 -8.80
C PRO A 806 -13.96 31.53 -9.54
N THR A 807 -14.20 32.66 -10.19
CA THR A 807 -13.09 33.45 -10.74
C THR A 807 -12.29 34.11 -9.61
N VAL A 808 -10.99 34.37 -9.83
CA VAL A 808 -10.16 35.08 -8.83
C VAL A 808 -10.72 36.47 -8.52
N ARG A 809 -11.40 37.09 -9.49
CA ARG A 809 -12.12 38.36 -9.31
C ARG A 809 -13.25 38.24 -8.27
N GLU A 810 -14.09 37.22 -8.36
CA GLU A 810 -15.15 36.97 -7.36
C GLU A 810 -14.58 36.80 -5.94
N VAL A 811 -13.45 36.09 -5.83
CA VAL A 811 -12.73 35.93 -4.55
C VAL A 811 -12.20 37.28 -4.02
N ALA A 812 -11.60 38.09 -4.89
CA ALA A 812 -11.10 39.42 -4.53
C ALA A 812 -12.22 40.38 -4.10
N ASP A 813 -13.33 40.41 -4.85
CA ASP A 813 -14.48 41.30 -4.62
C ASP A 813 -15.21 40.91 -3.32
N ALA A 814 -15.39 39.61 -3.05
CA ALA A 814 -15.99 39.13 -1.80
C ALA A 814 -15.17 39.46 -0.55
N LEU A 815 -13.83 39.39 -0.65
CA LEU A 815 -12.91 39.77 0.43
C LEU A 815 -12.83 41.30 0.60
N ALA A 816 -12.86 42.06 -0.50
CA ALA A 816 -12.88 43.52 -0.48
C ALA A 816 -14.13 44.06 0.27
N ALA A 817 -15.30 43.48 0.02
CA ALA A 817 -16.55 43.85 0.69
C ALA A 817 -16.52 43.70 2.22
N ARG A 818 -15.57 42.91 2.75
CA ARG A 818 -15.41 42.61 4.19
C ARG A 818 -14.24 43.36 4.83
N LEU A 819 -13.36 43.97 4.03
CA LEU A 819 -12.16 44.67 4.51
C LEU A 819 -12.38 46.19 4.60
N PRO A 820 -12.44 46.79 5.81
CA PRO A 820 -12.69 48.23 5.94
C PRO A 820 -11.64 49.09 5.24
N GLY A 821 -12.08 49.98 4.35
CA GLY A 821 -11.19 50.88 3.59
C GLY A 821 -10.59 50.29 2.32
N ALA A 822 -10.96 49.07 1.91
CA ALA A 822 -10.62 48.54 0.59
C ALA A 822 -11.25 49.41 -0.52
N GLN A 823 -10.44 49.96 -1.41
CA GLN A 823 -10.94 50.69 -2.58
C GLN A 823 -11.44 49.71 -3.66
N PRO A 824 -12.58 50.00 -4.33
CA PRO A 824 -12.96 49.32 -5.56
C PRO A 824 -11.85 49.42 -6.62
N TRP A 825 -11.68 48.36 -7.42
CA TRP A 825 -10.50 48.20 -8.28
C TRP A 825 -10.80 48.49 -9.74
N ASP A 826 -10.38 49.68 -10.20
CA ASP A 826 -10.35 50.08 -11.61
C ASP A 826 -8.92 50.01 -12.17
N GLU A 827 -8.44 48.82 -12.50
CA GLU A 827 -7.28 48.68 -13.42
C GLU A 827 -7.79 48.61 -14.87
N PRO A 828 -7.30 49.49 -15.79
CA PRO A 828 -7.71 49.49 -17.19
C PRO A 828 -7.43 48.16 -17.87
N GLU A 829 -8.18 47.86 -18.93
CA GLU A 829 -7.96 46.65 -19.72
C GLU A 829 -6.54 46.60 -20.28
N TYR A 830 -5.93 45.43 -20.18
CA TYR A 830 -4.57 45.19 -20.61
C TYR A 830 -4.57 44.85 -22.11
N ASP A 831 -4.13 45.80 -22.93
CA ASP A 831 -4.00 45.63 -24.37
C ASP A 831 -2.84 44.67 -24.69
N ALA A 832 -3.18 43.50 -25.22
CA ALA A 832 -2.22 42.43 -25.52
C ALA A 832 -1.30 42.78 -26.71
N ASP A 833 -1.75 43.64 -27.65
CA ASP A 833 -1.01 43.94 -28.87
C ASP A 833 0.25 44.80 -28.62
N ALA A 834 0.26 45.60 -27.54
CA ALA A 834 1.36 46.49 -27.20
C ALA A 834 2.70 45.77 -26.95
N LEU A 835 2.66 44.52 -26.44
CA LEU A 835 3.85 43.76 -26.02
C LEU A 835 4.40 42.79 -27.08
N ALA A 836 3.73 42.67 -28.24
CA ALA A 836 4.23 41.93 -29.41
C ALA A 836 5.48 42.57 -30.07
N SER A 837 5.94 43.70 -29.53
CA SER A 837 7.04 44.55 -30.01
C SER A 837 8.41 44.26 -29.38
N ALA A 838 8.50 43.37 -28.38
CA ALA A 838 9.77 42.98 -27.74
C ALA A 838 10.49 41.81 -28.46
N PRO A 839 11.84 41.69 -28.39
CA PRO A 839 12.59 40.81 -29.29
C PRO A 839 12.37 39.30 -29.06
N ARG A 840 11.89 38.61 -30.09
CA ARG A 840 11.62 37.16 -30.11
C ARG A 840 12.86 36.36 -30.50
N GLU A 841 13.69 35.97 -29.53
CA GLU A 841 14.84 35.08 -29.76
C GLU A 841 14.67 33.63 -29.25
N HIS A 842 13.67 33.36 -28.39
CA HIS A 842 13.52 32.04 -27.74
C HIS A 842 12.23 31.27 -28.13
N GLU A 843 11.25 31.90 -28.79
CA GLU A 843 10.07 31.17 -29.30
C GLU A 843 10.46 30.11 -30.34
N SER A 844 11.49 30.36 -31.17
CA SER A 844 11.93 29.41 -32.19
C SER A 844 12.52 28.12 -31.63
N ALA A 845 13.07 28.12 -30.42
CA ALA A 845 13.70 26.93 -29.82
C ALA A 845 12.67 25.98 -29.22
N ALA A 846 11.71 26.49 -28.44
CA ALA A 846 10.63 25.68 -27.88
C ALA A 846 9.70 25.12 -28.97
N GLN A 847 9.35 25.95 -29.96
CA GLN A 847 8.55 25.52 -31.11
C GLN A 847 9.28 24.43 -31.91
N ALA A 848 10.58 24.61 -32.20
CA ALA A 848 11.38 23.58 -32.88
C ALA A 848 11.49 22.27 -32.08
N GLU A 849 11.48 22.33 -30.74
CA GLU A 849 11.56 21.13 -29.89
C GLU A 849 10.23 20.34 -29.78
N GLU A 850 9.08 21.02 -29.91
CA GLU A 850 7.77 20.37 -30.09
C GLU A 850 7.64 19.82 -31.53
N ASP A 851 7.99 20.62 -32.54
CA ASP A 851 8.00 20.23 -33.96
C ASP A 851 8.87 18.97 -34.20
N ASP A 852 10.06 18.90 -33.59
CA ASP A 852 10.94 17.71 -33.64
C ASP A 852 10.26 16.47 -33.02
N SER A 853 9.56 16.64 -31.90
CA SER A 853 8.92 15.53 -31.16
C SER A 853 7.71 14.98 -31.91
N GLU A 854 6.91 15.85 -32.52
CA GLU A 854 5.86 15.45 -33.46
C GLU A 854 6.44 14.78 -34.71
N SER A 855 7.51 15.34 -35.28
CA SER A 855 8.20 14.80 -36.46
C SER A 855 8.72 13.39 -36.22
N TRP A 856 9.32 13.14 -35.04
CA TRP A 856 9.75 11.80 -34.62
C TRP A 856 8.56 10.85 -34.44
N THR A 857 7.48 11.30 -33.80
CA THR A 857 6.25 10.50 -33.63
C THR A 857 5.63 10.11 -34.98
N ARG A 858 5.54 11.08 -35.91
CA ARG A 858 5.07 10.89 -37.29
C ARG A 858 5.95 9.91 -38.06
N THR A 859 7.27 9.96 -37.83
CA THR A 859 8.25 9.01 -38.39
C THR A 859 8.07 7.60 -37.81
N ILE A 860 7.87 7.47 -36.50
CA ILE A 860 7.67 6.17 -35.83
C ILE A 860 6.36 5.50 -36.28
N ARG A 861 5.30 6.29 -36.50
CA ARG A 861 3.98 5.82 -36.95
C ARG A 861 3.91 5.48 -38.45
N ALA A 862 4.93 5.81 -39.24
CA ALA A 862 4.94 5.51 -40.67
C ALA A 862 4.86 3.98 -40.94
N PRO A 863 4.12 3.52 -41.96
CA PRO A 863 3.97 2.09 -42.24
C PRO A 863 5.29 1.48 -42.72
N LEU A 864 5.67 0.35 -42.12
CA LEU A 864 6.91 -0.36 -42.46
C LEU A 864 6.72 -1.22 -43.72
N ARG A 865 7.59 -1.01 -44.72
CA ARG A 865 7.56 -1.74 -46.00
C ARG A 865 7.84 -3.24 -45.85
N GLN A 866 8.62 -3.63 -44.85
CA GLN A 866 8.97 -5.03 -44.53
C GLN A 866 9.16 -5.20 -43.01
N PRO A 867 9.01 -6.42 -42.46
CA PRO A 867 9.26 -6.67 -41.04
C PRO A 867 10.74 -6.43 -40.69
N LEU A 868 10.99 -5.58 -39.68
CA LEU A 868 12.31 -5.09 -39.30
C LEU A 868 12.76 -5.72 -37.98
N ARG A 869 13.97 -6.29 -37.96
CA ARG A 869 14.62 -6.86 -36.78
C ARG A 869 15.80 -6.00 -36.34
N ILE A 870 15.80 -5.59 -35.08
CA ILE A 870 16.80 -4.72 -34.49
C ILE A 870 17.54 -5.49 -33.39
N ALA A 871 18.83 -5.76 -33.58
CA ALA A 871 19.66 -6.37 -32.55
C ALA A 871 20.18 -5.29 -31.60
N LEU A 872 19.97 -5.46 -30.29
CA LEU A 872 20.56 -4.62 -29.25
C LEU A 872 21.75 -5.36 -28.65
N VAL A 873 22.92 -4.73 -28.72
CA VAL A 873 24.21 -5.33 -28.36
C VAL A 873 24.91 -4.44 -27.36
N GLY A 874 25.29 -5.00 -26.22
CA GLY A 874 26.06 -4.31 -25.19
C GLY A 874 26.32 -5.20 -23.98
N VAL A 875 27.49 -5.03 -23.35
CA VAL A 875 27.88 -5.79 -22.15
C VAL A 875 26.83 -5.62 -21.05
N LYS A 876 26.25 -6.71 -20.54
CA LYS A 876 25.11 -6.64 -19.60
C LYS A 876 25.45 -6.14 -18.19
N ASP A 877 26.72 -5.87 -17.88
CA ASP A 877 27.18 -5.33 -16.60
C ASP A 877 26.90 -3.83 -16.43
N GLY A 878 25.65 -3.49 -16.07
CA GLY A 878 25.27 -2.13 -15.65
C GLY A 878 25.24 -1.08 -16.77
N VAL A 879 25.44 -1.49 -18.02
CA VAL A 879 25.34 -0.65 -19.22
C VAL A 879 23.88 -0.38 -19.60
N GLY A 880 22.97 -1.28 -19.24
CA GLY A 880 21.53 -1.14 -19.45
C GLY A 880 21.04 -1.60 -20.82
N CYS A 881 21.74 -2.50 -21.53
CA CYS A 881 21.29 -3.05 -22.83
C CYS A 881 19.86 -3.59 -22.77
N THR A 882 19.60 -4.54 -21.87
CA THR A 882 18.27 -5.13 -21.60
C THR A 882 17.21 -4.10 -21.20
N THR A 883 17.59 -3.05 -20.47
CA THR A 883 16.72 -1.92 -20.15
C THR A 883 16.36 -1.15 -21.42
N THR A 884 17.34 -0.81 -22.25
CA THR A 884 17.15 -0.13 -23.55
C THR A 884 16.28 -0.98 -24.50
N THR A 885 16.45 -2.31 -24.54
CA THR A 885 15.61 -3.22 -25.33
C THR A 885 14.14 -3.13 -24.92
N MET A 886 13.86 -3.20 -23.62
CA MET A 886 12.50 -3.06 -23.09
C MET A 886 11.93 -1.67 -23.32
N MET A 887 12.70 -0.60 -23.09
CA MET A 887 12.22 0.78 -23.29
C MET A 887 11.92 1.09 -24.76
N LEU A 888 12.83 0.74 -25.67
CA LEU A 888 12.64 0.91 -27.09
C LEU A 888 11.43 0.11 -27.59
N GLY A 889 11.29 -1.15 -27.13
CA GLY A 889 10.16 -2.00 -27.50
C GLY A 889 8.83 -1.45 -27.00
N ALA A 890 8.82 -0.91 -25.78
CA ALA A 890 7.63 -0.33 -25.20
C ALA A 890 7.21 0.95 -25.93
N VAL A 891 8.15 1.88 -26.20
CA VAL A 891 7.88 3.11 -26.98
C VAL A 891 7.44 2.80 -28.40
N LEU A 892 8.04 1.81 -29.07
CA LEU A 892 7.63 1.39 -30.41
C LEU A 892 6.21 0.82 -30.44
N ALA A 893 5.85 -0.02 -29.46
CA ALA A 893 4.51 -0.59 -29.38
C ALA A 893 3.45 0.47 -29.04
N ASP A 894 3.74 1.32 -28.05
CA ASP A 894 2.91 2.45 -27.63
C ASP A 894 2.64 3.43 -28.77
N GLN A 895 3.68 3.90 -29.44
CA GLN A 895 3.52 4.92 -30.48
C GLN A 895 2.91 4.39 -31.77
N ARG A 896 3.08 3.11 -32.09
CA ARG A 896 2.48 2.49 -33.29
C ARG A 896 1.11 1.87 -33.03
N GLN A 897 0.75 1.61 -31.76
CA GLN A 897 -0.40 0.78 -31.38
C GLN A 897 -0.38 -0.60 -32.08
N GLU A 898 0.84 -1.13 -32.29
CA GLU A 898 1.12 -2.41 -32.94
C GLU A 898 1.87 -3.34 -31.98
N ARG A 899 1.71 -4.65 -32.16
CA ARG A 899 2.46 -5.65 -31.39
C ARG A 899 3.93 -5.66 -31.81
N VAL A 900 4.82 -5.44 -30.85
CA VAL A 900 6.28 -5.54 -31.00
C VAL A 900 6.76 -6.76 -30.22
N LEU A 901 7.74 -7.51 -30.72
CA LEU A 901 8.37 -8.62 -30.00
C LEU A 901 9.72 -8.18 -29.42
N ALA A 902 10.00 -8.48 -28.16
CA ALA A 902 11.34 -8.48 -27.58
C ALA A 902 11.76 -9.92 -27.26
N LEU A 903 12.94 -10.33 -27.74
CA LEU A 903 13.46 -11.69 -27.64
C LEU A 903 14.83 -11.69 -26.94
N ASP A 904 15.00 -12.53 -25.92
CA ASP A 904 16.26 -12.69 -25.18
C ASP A 904 17.15 -13.74 -25.87
N ALA A 905 18.31 -13.31 -26.41
CA ALA A 905 19.21 -14.14 -27.21
C ALA A 905 20.51 -14.53 -26.47
N ASP A 906 20.51 -14.51 -25.14
CA ASP A 906 21.67 -14.95 -24.34
C ASP A 906 21.58 -16.42 -23.92
N ARG A 907 22.47 -17.25 -24.48
CA ARG A 907 22.54 -18.71 -24.24
C ARG A 907 23.02 -19.13 -22.85
N HIS A 908 23.90 -18.34 -22.23
CA HIS A 908 24.59 -18.73 -20.99
C HIS A 908 23.84 -18.21 -19.77
N ALA A 909 23.61 -19.07 -18.77
CA ALA A 909 22.97 -18.72 -17.48
C ALA A 909 23.90 -17.88 -16.56
N GLY A 910 24.18 -16.63 -16.95
CA GLY A 910 24.89 -15.66 -16.10
C GLY A 910 23.98 -14.98 -15.07
N ARG A 911 24.58 -14.37 -14.02
CA ARG A 911 23.89 -13.62 -12.94
C ARG A 911 23.38 -12.22 -13.38
N HIS A 912 23.26 -11.96 -14.67
CA HIS A 912 22.90 -10.64 -15.20
C HIS A 912 21.38 -10.50 -15.34
N VAL A 913 20.87 -9.26 -15.32
CA VAL A 913 19.45 -8.96 -15.49
C VAL A 913 19.00 -9.30 -16.91
N ARG A 914 18.05 -10.23 -17.05
CA ARG A 914 17.42 -10.67 -18.31
C ARG A 914 16.17 -9.88 -18.64
N ILE A 915 15.68 -9.98 -19.90
CA ILE A 915 14.39 -9.37 -20.28
C ILE A 915 13.26 -9.91 -19.38
N GLY A 916 13.32 -11.21 -19.05
CA GLY A 916 12.36 -11.87 -18.17
C GLY A 916 12.21 -11.27 -16.76
N GLY A 917 13.24 -10.57 -16.25
CA GLY A 917 13.21 -9.85 -14.96
C GLY A 917 12.73 -8.40 -15.06
N ARG A 918 12.38 -7.93 -16.28
CA ARG A 918 11.93 -6.56 -16.56
C ARG A 918 10.45 -6.46 -16.93
N VAL A 919 9.74 -7.58 -16.95
CA VAL A 919 8.30 -7.69 -17.29
C VAL A 919 7.59 -8.59 -16.29
N PHE A 920 6.30 -8.36 -16.04
CA PHE A 920 5.48 -9.35 -15.34
C PHE A 920 5.34 -10.62 -16.20
N ARG A 921 5.74 -11.77 -15.65
CA ARG A 921 5.73 -13.05 -16.37
C ARG A 921 4.35 -13.71 -16.30
N SER A 922 3.67 -13.82 -17.45
CA SER A 922 2.46 -14.64 -17.61
C SER A 922 2.80 -16.12 -17.85
N THR A 923 4.01 -16.42 -18.33
CA THR A 923 4.45 -17.76 -18.72
C THR A 923 5.91 -18.00 -18.37
N LEU A 924 6.22 -19.23 -17.96
CA LEU A 924 7.58 -19.71 -17.71
C LEU A 924 8.21 -20.37 -18.94
N ALA A 925 7.45 -20.56 -20.02
CA ALA A 925 7.98 -21.09 -21.28
C ALA A 925 9.00 -20.11 -21.90
N GLY A 926 10.04 -20.65 -22.53
CA GLY A 926 11.10 -19.88 -23.18
C GLY A 926 11.29 -20.24 -24.65
N LEU A 927 12.41 -19.79 -25.22
CA LEU A 927 12.71 -19.97 -26.65
C LEU A 927 12.73 -21.45 -27.07
N THR A 928 13.32 -22.33 -26.25
CA THR A 928 13.37 -23.79 -26.52
C THR A 928 11.98 -24.45 -26.50
N ASP A 929 11.11 -24.05 -25.55
CA ASP A 929 9.73 -24.54 -25.48
C ASP A 929 8.95 -24.13 -26.75
N LEU A 930 9.10 -22.86 -27.16
CA LEU A 930 8.46 -22.36 -28.37
C LEU A 930 8.98 -23.07 -29.61
N ALA A 931 10.31 -23.21 -29.76
CA ALA A 931 10.93 -23.91 -30.89
C ALA A 931 10.38 -25.34 -31.04
N SER A 932 10.27 -26.07 -29.93
CA SER A 932 9.72 -27.44 -29.90
C SER A 932 8.23 -27.49 -30.28
N ALA A 933 7.47 -26.43 -29.97
CA ALA A 933 6.04 -26.33 -30.25
C ALA A 933 5.69 -25.63 -31.59
N LEU A 934 6.68 -25.08 -32.32
CA LEU A 934 6.45 -24.43 -33.62
C LEU A 934 5.64 -25.25 -34.63
N PRO A 935 5.79 -26.60 -34.72
CA PRO A 935 4.97 -27.41 -35.62
C PRO A 935 3.47 -27.32 -35.34
N ASP A 936 3.06 -26.98 -34.11
CA ASP A 936 1.66 -26.93 -33.66
C ASP A 936 1.09 -25.50 -33.56
N VAL A 937 1.94 -24.47 -33.56
CA VAL A 937 1.52 -23.06 -33.58
C VAL A 937 0.86 -22.73 -34.92
N ARG A 938 -0.46 -22.48 -34.92
CA ARG A 938 -1.25 -22.13 -36.12
C ARG A 938 -1.79 -20.70 -36.08
N SER A 939 -1.84 -20.09 -34.91
CA SER A 939 -2.40 -18.77 -34.66
C SER A 939 -1.51 -17.93 -33.75
N PHE A 940 -1.86 -16.65 -33.61
CA PHE A 940 -1.23 -15.80 -32.59
C PHE A 940 -1.60 -16.22 -31.16
N GLU A 941 -2.76 -16.83 -30.95
CA GLU A 941 -3.19 -17.26 -29.60
C GLU A 941 -2.30 -18.41 -29.09
N ASP A 942 -1.99 -19.38 -29.95
CA ASP A 942 -1.03 -20.46 -29.66
C ASP A 942 0.35 -19.90 -29.33
N LEU A 943 0.81 -18.90 -30.09
CA LEU A 943 2.08 -18.21 -29.85
C LEU A 943 2.06 -17.40 -28.53
N GLY A 944 0.89 -16.86 -28.17
CA GLY A 944 0.70 -16.07 -26.94
C GLY A 944 0.98 -16.86 -25.65
N LEU A 945 0.84 -18.19 -25.67
CA LEU A 945 1.17 -19.07 -24.54
C LEU A 945 2.66 -19.03 -24.15
N PHE A 946 3.53 -18.60 -25.08
CA PHE A 946 4.97 -18.51 -24.91
C PHE A 946 5.46 -17.06 -24.68
N LEU A 947 4.55 -16.08 -24.66
CA LEU A 947 4.89 -14.66 -24.60
C LEU A 947 4.34 -13.99 -23.32
N SER A 948 5.16 -13.14 -22.70
CA SER A 948 4.73 -12.27 -21.59
C SER A 948 4.34 -10.88 -22.12
N PRO A 949 3.06 -10.48 -22.04
CA PRO A 949 2.62 -9.17 -22.51
C PRO A 949 2.97 -8.06 -21.52
N HIS A 950 3.41 -6.92 -22.05
CA HIS A 950 3.59 -5.66 -21.33
C HIS A 950 2.47 -4.67 -21.70
N ARG A 951 2.12 -3.76 -20.79
CA ARG A 951 0.95 -2.85 -20.92
C ARG A 951 0.96 -1.99 -22.19
N SER A 952 2.14 -1.69 -22.73
CA SER A 952 2.30 -0.89 -23.96
C SER A 952 2.05 -1.65 -25.26
N GLY A 953 1.70 -2.96 -25.22
CA GLY A 953 1.59 -3.81 -26.41
C GLY A 953 2.91 -4.50 -26.84
N LEU A 954 3.98 -4.33 -26.07
CA LEU A 954 5.22 -5.11 -26.23
C LEU A 954 4.99 -6.55 -25.73
N MET A 955 5.38 -7.54 -26.52
CA MET A 955 5.37 -8.96 -26.18
C MET A 955 6.80 -9.44 -25.92
N VAL A 956 7.03 -10.17 -24.83
CA VAL A 956 8.37 -10.63 -24.43
C VAL A 956 8.48 -12.15 -24.53
N LEU A 957 9.45 -12.64 -25.31
CA LEU A 957 9.95 -14.01 -25.26
C LEU A 957 11.24 -14.04 -24.43
N ALA A 958 11.13 -14.50 -23.18
CA ALA A 958 12.26 -14.60 -22.26
C ALA A 958 13.02 -15.92 -22.42
N ASN A 959 14.30 -15.93 -22.03
CA ASN A 959 15.14 -17.13 -22.04
C ASN A 959 15.72 -17.39 -20.65
N ASP A 960 14.94 -18.01 -19.76
CA ASP A 960 15.29 -18.29 -18.37
C ASP A 960 15.53 -19.78 -18.14
N SER A 961 16.79 -20.19 -18.16
CA SER A 961 17.23 -21.59 -18.00
C SER A 961 17.32 -22.07 -16.53
N VAL A 962 16.71 -21.36 -15.57
CA VAL A 962 16.96 -21.54 -14.13
C VAL A 962 15.93 -22.46 -13.44
N THR A 963 14.74 -22.66 -14.00
CA THR A 963 13.58 -23.26 -13.28
C THR A 963 13.12 -24.66 -13.73
N ARG A 964 13.85 -25.37 -14.60
CA ARG A 964 13.58 -26.79 -14.92
C ARG A 964 14.86 -27.66 -14.92
N PRO A 965 15.07 -28.54 -13.93
CA PRO A 965 16.12 -29.55 -13.95
C PRO A 965 15.68 -30.81 -14.70
N SER A 966 15.10 -30.69 -15.90
CA SER A 966 14.50 -31.81 -16.63
C SER A 966 14.67 -31.68 -18.15
N ALA A 967 15.63 -32.45 -18.69
CA ALA A 967 15.73 -32.88 -20.09
C ALA A 967 15.47 -31.82 -21.18
N GLY A 968 16.37 -30.84 -21.34
CA GLY A 968 16.42 -29.95 -22.49
C GLY A 968 17.67 -29.07 -22.45
N GLY A 969 18.45 -29.02 -23.53
CA GLY A 969 19.68 -28.24 -23.59
C GLY A 969 19.46 -26.73 -23.71
N GLN A 970 20.55 -25.95 -23.71
CA GLN A 970 20.53 -24.59 -24.23
C GLN A 970 19.97 -24.61 -25.66
N TYR A 971 19.18 -23.60 -26.02
CA TYR A 971 18.62 -23.52 -27.38
C TYR A 971 19.74 -23.52 -28.43
N THR A 972 19.53 -24.28 -29.50
CA THR A 972 20.53 -24.43 -30.58
C THR A 972 20.53 -23.24 -31.53
N ASP A 973 21.53 -23.18 -32.43
CA ASP A 973 21.48 -22.27 -33.58
C ASP A 973 20.18 -22.44 -34.37
N GLN A 974 19.73 -23.67 -34.56
CA GLN A 974 18.56 -24.00 -35.36
C GLN A 974 17.27 -23.51 -34.69
N ASP A 975 17.09 -23.76 -33.39
CA ASP A 975 15.94 -23.32 -32.59
C ASP A 975 15.73 -21.80 -32.73
N PHE A 976 16.83 -21.03 -32.69
CA PHE A 976 16.79 -19.59 -32.87
C PHE A 976 16.42 -19.18 -34.31
N ARG A 977 16.96 -19.84 -35.33
CA ARG A 977 16.58 -19.57 -36.74
C ARG A 977 15.09 -19.82 -36.95
N GLU A 978 14.57 -20.93 -36.43
CA GLU A 978 13.17 -21.34 -36.58
C GLU A 978 12.23 -20.40 -35.83
N VAL A 979 12.50 -20.08 -34.56
CA VAL A 979 11.70 -19.11 -33.79
C VAL A 979 11.75 -17.71 -34.41
N ALA A 980 12.94 -17.24 -34.82
CA ALA A 980 13.06 -15.95 -35.48
C ALA A 980 12.28 -15.92 -36.81
N TRP A 981 12.36 -16.98 -37.61
CA TRP A 981 11.63 -17.08 -38.88
C TRP A 981 10.12 -17.13 -38.66
N ALA A 982 9.63 -18.03 -37.80
CA ALA A 982 8.22 -18.22 -37.53
C ALA A 982 7.55 -16.98 -36.92
N THR A 983 8.27 -16.17 -36.14
CA THR A 983 7.74 -14.92 -35.57
C THR A 983 7.60 -13.79 -36.60
N ARG A 984 8.25 -13.84 -37.78
CA ARG A 984 8.12 -12.77 -38.81
C ARG A 984 6.70 -12.60 -39.34
N GLN A 985 5.87 -13.65 -39.33
CA GLN A 985 4.49 -13.57 -39.80
C GLN A 985 3.56 -12.85 -38.80
N TYR A 986 3.96 -12.81 -37.52
CA TYR A 986 3.15 -12.26 -36.42
C TYR A 986 3.59 -10.86 -35.97
N PHE A 987 4.86 -10.49 -36.20
CA PHE A 987 5.43 -9.23 -35.73
C PHE A 987 6.10 -8.43 -36.86
N ARG A 988 5.68 -7.16 -37.03
CA ARG A 988 6.32 -6.17 -37.92
C ARG A 988 7.67 -5.70 -37.38
N LEU A 989 7.84 -5.72 -36.06
CA LEU A 989 9.05 -5.28 -35.35
C LEU A 989 9.48 -6.34 -34.34
N THR A 990 10.76 -6.69 -34.38
CA THR A 990 11.38 -7.57 -33.39
C THR A 990 12.66 -6.95 -32.87
N LEU A 991 12.77 -6.81 -31.56
CA LEU A 991 13.98 -6.43 -30.85
C LEU A 991 14.64 -7.69 -30.30
N VAL A 992 15.95 -7.80 -30.44
CA VAL A 992 16.72 -8.97 -29.96
C VAL A 992 17.82 -8.52 -29.02
N ASP A 993 17.71 -8.86 -27.74
CA ASP A 993 18.66 -8.50 -26.68
C ASP A 993 19.83 -9.49 -26.67
N SER A 994 21.07 -9.01 -26.76
CA SER A 994 22.25 -9.88 -26.65
C SER A 994 23.43 -9.18 -25.98
N ASP A 995 24.21 -9.94 -25.22
CA ASP A 995 25.47 -9.45 -24.63
C ASP A 995 26.57 -9.17 -25.67
N LYS A 996 26.49 -9.81 -26.85
CA LYS A 996 27.56 -9.82 -27.88
C LYS A 996 27.02 -9.86 -29.31
N PRO A 997 27.72 -9.26 -30.29
CA PRO A 997 27.38 -9.39 -31.69
C PRO A 997 27.83 -10.76 -32.21
N THR A 998 26.96 -11.77 -32.11
CA THR A 998 27.24 -13.13 -32.64
C THR A 998 26.87 -13.23 -34.12
N GLN A 999 27.55 -14.07 -34.89
CA GLN A 999 27.30 -14.18 -36.34
C GLN A 999 25.82 -14.54 -36.64
N LEU A 1000 25.25 -15.51 -35.92
CA LEU A 1000 23.85 -15.91 -36.03
C LEU A 1000 22.86 -14.78 -35.78
N LEU A 1001 23.13 -13.91 -34.79
CA LEU A 1001 22.32 -12.74 -34.49
C LEU A 1001 22.36 -11.76 -35.67
N LEU A 1002 23.55 -11.49 -36.20
CA LEU A 1002 23.76 -10.52 -37.28
C LEU A 1002 23.18 -11.00 -38.62
N GLU A 1003 23.29 -12.30 -38.94
CA GLU A 1003 22.63 -12.96 -40.09
C GLU A 1003 21.10 -12.74 -40.11
N HIS A 1004 20.53 -12.37 -38.96
CA HIS A 1004 19.10 -12.16 -38.78
C HIS A 1004 18.71 -10.75 -38.35
N ALA A 1005 19.68 -9.83 -38.23
CA ALA A 1005 19.45 -8.42 -37.88
C ALA A 1005 19.45 -7.53 -39.13
N ASP A 1006 18.43 -6.69 -39.24
CA ASP A 1006 18.32 -5.66 -40.28
C ASP A 1006 18.98 -4.34 -39.82
N ARG A 1007 19.03 -4.07 -38.50
CA ARG A 1007 19.74 -2.94 -37.88
C ARG A 1007 20.34 -3.34 -36.52
N VAL A 1008 21.30 -2.56 -36.02
CA VAL A 1008 21.95 -2.75 -34.71
C VAL A 1008 21.85 -1.50 -33.84
N VAL A 1009 21.58 -1.68 -32.55
CA VAL A 1009 21.76 -0.66 -31.50
C VAL A 1009 22.93 -1.09 -30.63
N ILE A 1010 23.95 -0.23 -30.53
CA ILE A 1010 25.11 -0.47 -29.65
C ILE A 1010 24.88 0.30 -28.35
N VAL A 1011 24.59 -0.42 -27.26
CA VAL A 1011 24.33 0.20 -25.95
C VAL A 1011 25.63 0.24 -25.15
N SER A 1012 26.04 1.44 -24.74
CA SER A 1012 27.26 1.67 -23.96
C SER A 1012 27.06 2.70 -22.85
N ARG A 1013 28.01 2.77 -21.92
CA ARG A 1013 28.00 3.78 -20.85
C ARG A 1013 28.37 5.15 -21.40
N ALA A 1014 27.77 6.19 -20.84
CA ALA A 1014 28.17 7.58 -21.09
C ALA A 1014 29.43 7.95 -20.27
N ASP A 1015 30.52 7.21 -20.46
CA ASP A 1015 31.85 7.48 -19.91
C ASP A 1015 32.96 7.10 -20.92
N PRO A 1016 34.23 7.53 -20.73
CA PRO A 1016 35.29 7.26 -21.70
C PRO A 1016 35.52 5.77 -21.99
N ALA A 1017 35.37 4.89 -21.00
CA ALA A 1017 35.49 3.45 -21.21
C ALA A 1017 34.33 2.91 -22.05
N GLY A 1018 33.12 3.45 -21.87
CA GLY A 1018 31.97 3.17 -22.72
C GLY A 1018 32.16 3.63 -24.17
N LEU A 1019 32.81 4.78 -24.42
CA LEU A 1019 33.15 5.20 -25.79
C LEU A 1019 34.10 4.19 -26.46
N THR A 1020 35.16 3.78 -25.77
CA THR A 1020 36.09 2.74 -26.27
C THR A 1020 35.39 1.40 -26.52
N GLN A 1021 34.49 0.99 -25.62
CA GLN A 1021 33.71 -0.24 -25.77
C GLN A 1021 32.77 -0.19 -27.00
N ALA A 1022 32.16 0.97 -27.28
CA ALA A 1022 31.33 1.16 -28.47
C ALA A 1022 32.17 1.06 -29.76
N GLN A 1023 33.36 1.66 -29.79
CA GLN A 1023 34.30 1.55 -30.91
C GLN A 1023 34.72 0.09 -31.15
N GLN A 1024 35.14 -0.62 -30.10
CA GLN A 1024 35.49 -2.06 -30.17
C GLN A 1024 34.33 -2.93 -30.68
N THR A 1025 33.09 -2.58 -30.33
CA THR A 1025 31.89 -3.28 -30.83
C THR A 1025 31.69 -3.04 -32.33
N MET A 1026 31.88 -1.81 -32.82
CA MET A 1026 31.86 -1.51 -34.25
C MET A 1026 32.98 -2.23 -35.00
N ASP A 1027 34.20 -2.24 -34.48
CA ASP A 1027 35.34 -2.94 -35.08
C ASP A 1027 35.09 -4.45 -35.14
N ARG A 1028 34.38 -5.00 -34.15
CA ARG A 1028 33.94 -6.40 -34.16
C ARG A 1028 32.90 -6.69 -35.22
N LEU A 1029 31.94 -5.79 -35.48
CA LEU A 1029 30.97 -5.91 -36.58
C LEU A 1029 31.66 -5.88 -37.95
N VAL A 1030 32.66 -5.01 -38.15
CA VAL A 1030 33.50 -5.02 -39.35
C VAL A 1030 34.27 -6.34 -39.48
N THR A 1031 34.85 -6.84 -38.39
CA THR A 1031 35.57 -8.13 -38.36
C THR A 1031 34.67 -9.32 -38.70
N LEU A 1032 33.37 -9.24 -38.36
CA LEU A 1032 32.35 -10.22 -38.72
C LEU A 1032 31.75 -9.99 -40.13
N ASN A 1033 32.44 -9.21 -40.97
CA ASN A 1033 32.06 -8.88 -42.34
C ASN A 1033 30.68 -8.22 -42.48
N ARG A 1034 30.27 -7.41 -41.49
CA ARG A 1034 29.03 -6.63 -41.51
C ARG A 1034 29.26 -5.11 -41.32
N PRO A 1035 30.03 -4.45 -42.21
CA PRO A 1035 30.19 -3.00 -42.19
C PRO A 1035 28.88 -2.25 -42.49
N ASP A 1036 27.96 -2.87 -43.24
CA ASP A 1036 26.60 -2.38 -43.50
C ASP A 1036 25.81 -2.11 -42.21
N LEU A 1037 25.93 -3.01 -41.22
CA LEU A 1037 25.27 -2.84 -39.92
C LEU A 1037 25.94 -1.78 -39.06
N VAL A 1038 27.23 -1.45 -39.28
CA VAL A 1038 27.93 -0.38 -38.56
C VAL A 1038 27.45 0.98 -39.04
N GLU A 1039 27.34 1.15 -40.37
CA GLU A 1039 26.81 2.38 -40.96
C GLU A 1039 25.38 2.69 -40.51
N GLU A 1040 24.52 1.67 -40.44
CA GLU A 1040 23.14 1.80 -40.00
C GLU A 1040 22.96 1.70 -38.47
N ALA A 1041 24.03 1.51 -37.69
CA ALA A 1041 23.97 1.38 -36.24
C ALA A 1041 23.60 2.71 -35.56
N VAL A 1042 22.81 2.62 -34.48
CA VAL A 1042 22.62 3.75 -33.55
C VAL A 1042 23.32 3.43 -32.22
N VAL A 1043 24.19 4.33 -31.77
CA VAL A 1043 24.86 4.19 -30.46
C VAL A 1043 24.01 4.83 -29.38
N VAL A 1044 23.71 4.08 -28.32
CA VAL A 1044 23.05 4.58 -27.12
C VAL A 1044 24.08 4.78 -26.02
N LEU A 1045 24.26 6.02 -25.57
CA LEU A 1045 25.11 6.37 -24.43
C LEU A 1045 24.24 6.55 -23.19
N ASN A 1046 24.30 5.59 -22.26
CA ASN A 1046 23.41 5.52 -21.10
C ASN A 1046 24.09 6.03 -19.82
N HIS A 1047 23.44 6.95 -19.10
CA HIS A 1047 23.89 7.47 -17.80
C HIS A 1047 23.35 6.64 -16.61
N SER A 1048 23.85 5.40 -16.44
CA SER A 1048 23.35 4.46 -15.44
C SER A 1048 23.89 4.62 -14.00
N ARG A 1049 24.80 5.57 -13.74
CA ARG A 1049 25.42 5.81 -12.42
C ARG A 1049 25.35 7.30 -12.01
N PRO A 1050 25.46 7.63 -10.70
CA PRO A 1050 25.70 9.00 -10.27
C PRO A 1050 26.93 9.57 -10.97
N ALA A 1051 26.83 10.79 -11.51
CA ALA A 1051 27.88 11.37 -12.34
C ALA A 1051 29.12 11.72 -11.50
N ALA A 1052 30.22 11.01 -11.75
CA ALA A 1052 31.55 11.36 -11.21
C ALA A 1052 32.23 12.49 -12.02
N GLY A 1053 31.46 13.49 -12.47
CA GLY A 1053 31.99 14.69 -13.14
C GLY A 1053 32.59 14.50 -14.54
N TRP A 1054 32.40 13.34 -15.20
CA TRP A 1054 32.98 13.08 -16.51
C TRP A 1054 32.36 13.96 -17.61
N ILE A 1055 33.15 14.90 -18.14
CA ILE A 1055 32.86 15.55 -19.43
C ILE A 1055 33.34 14.60 -20.52
N LEU A 1056 32.42 14.13 -21.38
CA LEU A 1056 32.78 13.32 -22.55
C LEU A 1056 33.56 14.17 -23.55
N ASP A 1057 34.73 13.70 -23.99
CA ASP A 1057 35.50 14.39 -25.01
C ASP A 1057 34.74 14.47 -26.34
N SER A 1058 34.63 15.70 -26.85
CA SER A 1058 34.08 16.02 -28.15
C SER A 1058 34.76 15.30 -29.32
N GLY A 1059 36.06 14.98 -29.20
CA GLY A 1059 36.80 14.18 -30.18
C GLY A 1059 36.31 12.73 -30.24
N GLY A 1060 36.25 12.06 -29.09
CA GLY A 1060 35.75 10.68 -28.97
C GLY A 1060 34.32 10.50 -29.49
N VAL A 1061 33.41 11.43 -29.15
CA VAL A 1061 32.02 11.40 -29.65
C VAL A 1061 31.95 11.69 -31.16
N ARG A 1062 32.76 12.61 -31.69
CA ARG A 1062 32.85 12.90 -33.13
C ARG A 1062 33.35 11.70 -33.93
N GLY A 1063 34.33 10.96 -33.40
CA GLY A 1063 34.87 9.75 -34.02
C GLY A 1063 33.91 8.55 -34.06
N LEU A 1064 32.95 8.47 -33.13
CA LEU A 1064 31.82 7.54 -33.24
C LEU A 1064 30.80 8.02 -34.28
N ARG A 1065 30.47 9.32 -34.28
CA ARG A 1065 29.41 9.90 -35.12
C ARG A 1065 29.71 9.83 -36.62
N SER A 1066 30.99 9.78 -37.02
CA SER A 1066 31.39 9.59 -38.42
C SER A 1066 31.27 8.14 -38.91
N ARG A 1067 31.09 7.16 -38.02
CA ARG A 1067 31.05 5.73 -38.35
C ARG A 1067 29.65 5.10 -38.27
N CYS A 1068 28.67 5.79 -37.68
CA CYS A 1068 27.35 5.24 -37.40
C CYS A 1068 26.24 6.23 -37.74
N ARG A 1069 25.01 5.72 -37.89
CA ARG A 1069 23.81 6.45 -38.29
C ARG A 1069 23.44 7.58 -37.32
N GLY A 1070 23.75 7.41 -36.04
CA GLY A 1070 23.47 8.41 -35.02
C GLY A 1070 23.89 7.98 -33.61
N ILE A 1071 23.94 8.96 -32.71
CA ILE A 1071 24.20 8.75 -31.29
C ILE A 1071 23.02 9.35 -30.51
N VAL A 1072 22.48 8.58 -29.57
CA VAL A 1072 21.45 9.03 -28.63
C VAL A 1072 22.00 8.90 -27.21
N THR A 1073 22.05 10.02 -26.49
CA THR A 1073 22.35 10.01 -25.06
C THR A 1073 21.05 9.83 -24.29
N VAL A 1074 20.97 8.80 -23.46
CA VAL A 1074 19.85 8.58 -22.54
C VAL A 1074 20.25 9.15 -21.18
N PRO A 1075 19.52 10.16 -20.66
CA PRO A 1075 19.81 10.76 -19.36
C PRO A 1075 19.56 9.75 -18.23
N ARG A 1076 20.10 10.05 -17.04
CA ARG A 1076 19.85 9.20 -15.88
C ARG A 1076 18.40 9.31 -15.46
N ASP A 1077 17.72 8.18 -15.48
CA ASP A 1077 16.34 8.04 -15.01
C ASP A 1077 16.27 7.16 -13.75
N GLY A 1078 15.46 7.57 -12.77
CA GLY A 1078 15.33 6.87 -11.49
C GLY A 1078 14.68 5.50 -11.58
N HIS A 1079 13.70 5.35 -12.48
CA HIS A 1079 12.99 4.09 -12.74
C HIS A 1079 13.89 3.11 -13.48
N LEU A 1080 14.60 3.58 -14.51
CA LEU A 1080 15.52 2.74 -15.29
C LEU A 1080 16.72 2.21 -14.47
N ALA A 1081 17.11 2.93 -13.41
CA ALA A 1081 18.18 2.54 -12.50
C ALA A 1081 17.78 1.41 -11.52
N MET A 1082 16.49 1.22 -11.25
CA MET A 1082 16.00 0.10 -10.43
C MET A 1082 16.10 -1.21 -11.21
N ALA A 1083 16.29 -2.35 -10.52
CA ALA A 1083 16.32 -3.69 -11.13
C ALA A 1083 14.92 -4.35 -11.19
N SER A 1084 13.89 -3.54 -11.44
CA SER A 1084 12.47 -3.91 -11.38
C SER A 1084 11.81 -3.96 -12.76
N THR A 1085 10.51 -4.28 -12.78
CA THR A 1085 9.66 -4.18 -13.98
C THR A 1085 9.68 -2.77 -14.55
N ILE A 1086 9.70 -2.69 -15.88
CA ILE A 1086 9.67 -1.45 -16.65
C ILE A 1086 8.22 -1.03 -16.92
N GLU A 1087 7.97 0.28 -16.93
CA GLU A 1087 6.66 0.92 -17.16
C GLU A 1087 6.91 2.30 -17.79
N LEU A 1088 6.25 2.62 -18.91
CA LEU A 1088 6.50 3.87 -19.66
C LEU A 1088 6.08 5.12 -18.88
N SER A 1089 4.99 5.03 -18.12
CA SER A 1089 4.37 6.15 -17.40
C SER A 1089 5.21 6.69 -16.24
N TRP A 1090 6.31 6.02 -15.89
CA TRP A 1090 7.20 6.39 -14.78
C TRP A 1090 8.56 6.95 -15.27
N LEU A 1091 8.74 7.11 -16.59
CA LEU A 1091 9.90 7.79 -17.16
C LEU A 1091 9.88 9.30 -16.92
N THR A 1092 11.06 9.91 -16.90
CA THR A 1092 11.25 11.36 -17.09
C THR A 1092 11.03 11.79 -18.55
N PRO A 1093 10.66 13.06 -18.81
CA PRO A 1093 10.43 13.56 -20.18
C PRO A 1093 11.66 13.40 -21.06
N ASP A 1094 12.84 13.73 -20.54
CA ASP A 1094 14.09 13.66 -21.30
C ASP A 1094 14.46 12.22 -21.66
N ALA A 1095 14.21 11.26 -20.76
CA ALA A 1095 14.41 9.85 -21.05
C ALA A 1095 13.41 9.35 -22.11
N TYR A 1096 12.14 9.69 -21.99
CA TYR A 1096 11.12 9.34 -22.99
C TYR A 1096 11.43 9.97 -24.36
N LYS A 1097 11.79 11.26 -24.41
CA LYS A 1097 12.21 12.00 -25.60
C LYS A 1097 13.47 11.39 -26.23
N ALA A 1098 14.44 10.92 -25.43
CA ALA A 1098 15.59 10.16 -25.92
C ALA A 1098 15.19 8.82 -26.57
N TYR A 1099 14.26 8.05 -25.97
CA TYR A 1099 13.76 6.81 -26.56
C TYR A 1099 12.88 7.02 -27.80
N LEU A 1100 12.07 8.09 -27.85
CA LEU A 1100 11.38 8.53 -29.07
C LEU A 1100 12.39 8.86 -30.18
N ARG A 1101 13.43 9.64 -29.87
CA ARG A 1101 14.48 9.97 -30.85
C ARG A 1101 15.21 8.72 -31.35
N LEU A 1102 15.50 7.77 -30.45
CA LEU A 1102 16.09 6.47 -30.82
C LEU A 1102 15.18 5.69 -31.77
N ALA A 1103 13.89 5.58 -31.46
CA ALA A 1103 12.90 4.92 -32.31
C ALA A 1103 12.76 5.60 -33.69
N ALA A 1104 12.71 6.93 -33.73
CA ALA A 1104 12.64 7.70 -34.98
C ALA A 1104 13.91 7.55 -35.83
N LEU A 1105 15.10 7.60 -35.22
CA LEU A 1105 16.36 7.30 -35.91
C LEU A 1105 16.39 5.86 -36.45
N LEU A 1106 15.80 4.90 -35.74
CA LEU A 1106 15.76 3.48 -36.15
C LEU A 1106 14.69 3.14 -37.18
N LEU A 1107 13.68 3.99 -37.42
CA LEU A 1107 12.64 3.75 -38.42
C LEU A 1107 12.67 4.72 -39.61
N GLY A 1108 13.14 5.95 -39.42
CA GLY A 1108 13.14 7.01 -40.43
C GLY A 1108 14.12 6.84 -41.61
N PRO A 1109 14.18 7.81 -42.53
CA PRO A 1109 15.25 7.91 -43.52
C PRO A 1109 16.62 8.12 -42.85
N ARG A 1110 17.71 7.78 -43.54
CA ARG A 1110 19.08 8.07 -43.05
C ARG A 1110 19.26 9.60 -43.03
N PRO A 1111 19.68 10.22 -41.93
CA PRO A 1111 19.88 11.67 -41.88
C PRO A 1111 20.98 12.07 -42.87
N MET A 1112 20.70 13.04 -43.74
CA MET A 1112 21.75 13.71 -44.52
C MET A 1112 22.55 14.58 -43.56
N PHE A 1113 23.78 14.16 -43.26
CA PHE A 1113 24.78 15.02 -42.65
C PHE A 1113 25.48 15.84 -43.74
N PRO A 1114 25.70 17.15 -43.53
CA PRO A 1114 26.66 17.93 -44.31
C PRO A 1114 28.11 17.57 -43.93
#